data_AF-A0A8S0ZWJ9-F1
#
_entry.id   AF-A0A8S0ZWJ9-F1
#
_cell.length_a   1.000
_cell.length_b   1.000
_cell.length_c   1.000
_cell.angle_alpha   90.00
_cell.angle_beta   90.00
_cell.angle_gamma   90.00
#
_symmetry.space_group_name_H-M   'P 1'
#
loop_
_entity.id
_entity.type
_entity.pdbx_description
1 polymer ?
#
loop_
_entity_poly.entity_id
_entity_poly.type
_entity_poly.pdbx_seq_one_letter_code
_entity_poly.pdbx_strand_id
1 'polypeptide(L)'
;MVNYFIYATDDSMSTYGEEYFNRKGLETLEKFKEEVKALQSDAEGSNKDDSIVYLHWSHRCSKMEEDQVELRYREQDGEGKNTLPHTVLDWMDENLTENDTIQLLYVVTDGAVSPSNIRPIDPNMKIDNVTFYAFNSNIHDIDMSVASMFICNNKRYLVHCNEELVDDTDLSNPFDYDQITVETFHEKKEELKSYIKLQFLNKSSSDRLALEEIKKLKSLQTRLCNELQDDKDEPVTPAKIDLNVKDKETFINLFKNTKFNKTLTEPKKYDEKLRIASCINTLVNYINNDHKSFKFDNLKFNNKFIETGEEDVADVFYSNVEEIAFPDIILDNESGVPVILLTHYNLMDKILFKQGRKIPERFEKYSTSCPSEKARARVTRLVEAARLTKMSHFSRLRKTVDCPLILLNDPDFKDSIEYYYNLESFKGLIQHGVQTGPRTRRPFTGAIVPLEEFDDYNDYILSCTYFASRRVPYNKGLLYYVVYKTCEKLKYIEPNVVEYLKGYVIKRIAKTKCFLGLSKMSIDDPLIRVDLTTALWYCAELSSILFKNDPKHFRKEKIRMYSHYSEYMKEILEWFQYDVDTKSVDLRADIFRNVNRLKRIGRREDKIRHILEQIFKKEDRILVSEMVNPDNIYKLKYLQLDHNKVIDESLLSAEVDINKFAHFMDYVETTFVPVCKQTMRPHFVTEDNKSYYEQVVTKSRRVVIQDGKLTWEPVEQLDFTRILSTNKLFISNIKQFSKYPTIGQFKCYVLKKKKYFRGKPVVFATNTMETIEKTHAAYKKTRTSINKFNKISNSSVNKAVRIEKENPFDLTEEEIPDFIKKAESYIVKKELSETAPSDQQSADVPHTGLPQAQKPKKRKSKTKNTQKPNK
;
A
#
# COMPACT_ATOMS: atom_id res chain seq x y z
N MET A 1 -36.49 -52.04 -3.52
CA MET A 1 -35.81 -50.84 -2.99
C MET A 1 -34.40 -51.27 -2.70
N VAL A 2 -33.43 -50.78 -3.46
CA VAL A 2 -32.05 -51.27 -3.42
C VAL A 2 -31.19 -50.23 -2.68
N ASN A 3 -30.31 -50.71 -1.80
CA ASN A 3 -29.24 -49.90 -1.22
C ASN A 3 -28.02 -49.98 -2.13
N TYR A 4 -27.54 -48.84 -2.59
CA TYR A 4 -26.35 -48.79 -3.44
C TYR A 4 -25.11 -48.38 -2.63
N PHE A 5 -24.02 -49.10 -2.86
CA PHE A 5 -22.68 -48.74 -2.42
C PHE A 5 -21.84 -48.50 -3.68
N ILE A 6 -21.44 -47.26 -3.92
CA ILE A 6 -20.82 -46.86 -5.19
C ILE A 6 -19.38 -46.43 -4.95
N TYR A 7 -18.44 -47.02 -5.70
CA TYR A 7 -17.05 -46.59 -5.78
C TYR A 7 -16.78 -46.02 -7.16
N ALA A 8 -16.61 -44.70 -7.25
CA ALA A 8 -16.41 -43.97 -8.49
C ALA A 8 -14.99 -43.41 -8.58
N THR A 9 -14.17 -44.00 -9.45
CA THR A 9 -12.79 -43.54 -9.69
C THR A 9 -12.65 -42.79 -11.01
N ASP A 10 -11.84 -41.74 -10.95
CA ASP A 10 -11.36 -41.01 -12.12
C ASP A 10 -10.52 -41.93 -13.00
N ASP A 11 -10.97 -42.09 -14.23
CA ASP A 11 -10.32 -42.89 -15.25
C ASP A 11 -9.86 -42.03 -16.43
N SER A 12 -9.73 -40.73 -16.21
CA SER A 12 -9.28 -39.80 -17.25
C SER A 12 -7.76 -39.83 -17.45
N MET A 13 -7.31 -39.33 -18.60
CA MET A 13 -5.91 -39.29 -19.02
C MET A 13 -5.00 -38.59 -18.02
N SER A 14 -5.53 -37.70 -17.16
CA SER A 14 -4.73 -37.01 -16.13
C SER A 14 -4.22 -37.96 -15.04
N THR A 15 -4.83 -39.13 -14.91
CA THR A 15 -4.45 -40.17 -13.94
C THR A 15 -3.56 -41.27 -14.54
N TYR A 16 -3.31 -41.24 -15.85
CA TYR A 16 -2.45 -42.20 -16.57
C TYR A 16 -1.00 -42.06 -16.13
N GLY A 17 -0.40 -43.15 -15.64
CA GLY A 17 1.00 -43.17 -15.18
C GLY A 17 1.28 -42.34 -13.91
N GLU A 18 0.25 -41.80 -13.24
CA GLU A 18 0.41 -41.05 -11.98
C GLU A 18 0.56 -42.02 -10.80
N GLU A 19 1.79 -42.39 -10.49
CA GLU A 19 2.13 -43.40 -9.47
C GLU A 19 1.49 -43.11 -8.10
N TYR A 20 1.46 -41.83 -7.70
CA TYR A 20 0.90 -41.43 -6.40
C TYR A 20 -0.62 -41.65 -6.34
N PHE A 21 -1.36 -41.20 -7.35
CA PHE A 21 -2.81 -41.38 -7.45
C PHE A 21 -3.16 -42.87 -7.50
N ASN A 22 -2.50 -43.64 -8.36
CA ASN A 22 -2.83 -45.06 -8.57
C ASN A 22 -2.57 -45.92 -7.34
N ARG A 23 -1.43 -45.72 -6.66
CA ARG A 23 -1.11 -46.42 -5.42
C ARG A 23 -2.12 -46.11 -4.32
N LYS A 24 -2.49 -44.83 -4.15
CA LYS A 24 -3.44 -44.40 -3.12
C LYS A 24 -4.88 -44.75 -3.45
N GLY A 25 -5.26 -44.75 -4.73
CA GLY A 25 -6.55 -45.24 -5.22
C GLY A 25 -6.78 -46.69 -4.79
N LEU A 26 -5.79 -47.57 -4.99
CA LEU A 26 -5.89 -48.97 -4.55
C LEU A 26 -6.13 -49.11 -3.03
N GLU A 27 -5.44 -48.29 -2.21
CA GLU A 27 -5.67 -48.28 -0.76
C GLU A 27 -7.10 -47.83 -0.39
N THR A 28 -7.68 -46.87 -1.14
CA THR A 28 -9.08 -46.44 -0.91
C THR A 28 -10.12 -47.47 -1.35
N LEU A 29 -9.81 -48.29 -2.36
CA LEU A 29 -10.69 -49.37 -2.80
C LEU A 29 -10.83 -50.43 -1.70
N GLU A 30 -9.73 -50.79 -1.03
CA GLU A 30 -9.78 -51.70 0.12
C GLU A 30 -10.55 -51.10 1.30
N LYS A 31 -10.33 -49.81 1.61
CA LYS A 31 -11.11 -49.10 2.65
C LYS A 31 -12.61 -49.09 2.35
N PHE A 32 -12.99 -48.85 1.09
CA PHE A 32 -14.38 -48.91 0.67
C PHE A 32 -14.98 -50.31 0.93
N LYS A 33 -14.27 -51.39 0.58
CA LYS A 33 -14.73 -52.77 0.85
C LYS A 33 -14.90 -53.04 2.34
N GLU A 34 -13.99 -52.55 3.17
CA GLU A 34 -14.08 -52.68 4.64
C GLU A 34 -15.30 -51.92 5.20
N GLU A 35 -15.53 -50.68 4.75
CA GLU A 35 -16.69 -49.87 5.18
C GLU A 35 -18.02 -50.44 4.70
N VAL A 36 -18.10 -50.96 3.46
CA VAL A 36 -19.29 -51.63 2.96
C VAL A 36 -19.61 -52.84 3.83
N LYS A 37 -18.62 -53.69 4.16
CA LYS A 37 -18.84 -54.85 5.04
C LYS A 37 -19.36 -54.44 6.43
N ALA A 38 -18.83 -53.37 7.00
CA ALA A 38 -19.28 -52.84 8.30
C ALA A 38 -20.74 -52.35 8.24
N LEU A 39 -21.10 -51.59 7.20
CA LEU A 39 -22.45 -51.06 7.02
C LEU A 39 -23.48 -52.16 6.73
N GLN A 40 -23.06 -53.22 6.02
CA GLN A 40 -23.91 -54.39 5.78
C GLN A 40 -24.14 -55.21 7.06
N SER A 41 -23.12 -55.35 7.92
CA SER A 41 -23.28 -56.02 9.22
C SER A 41 -24.17 -55.25 10.20
N ASP A 42 -24.19 -53.92 10.14
CA ASP A 42 -25.05 -53.07 10.97
C ASP A 42 -26.53 -53.08 10.50
N ALA A 43 -26.80 -53.57 9.29
CA ALA A 43 -28.12 -53.58 8.64
C ALA A 43 -28.88 -54.92 8.73
N GLU A 44 -28.40 -55.90 9.53
CA GLU A 44 -29.03 -57.21 9.77
C GLU A 44 -30.45 -57.06 10.36
N GLY A 45 -31.44 -56.87 9.49
CA GLY A 45 -32.85 -56.64 9.83
C GLY A 45 -33.64 -55.81 8.80
N SER A 46 -33.00 -55.23 7.78
CA SER A 46 -33.68 -54.47 6.72
C SER A 46 -34.02 -55.35 5.50
N ASN A 47 -35.28 -55.32 5.04
CA ASN A 47 -35.79 -56.07 3.86
C ASN A 47 -35.35 -55.43 2.51
N LYS A 48 -34.16 -54.84 2.41
CA LYS A 48 -33.66 -54.16 1.20
C LYS A 48 -32.51 -54.94 0.60
N ASP A 49 -32.49 -55.08 -0.72
CA ASP A 49 -31.38 -55.70 -1.45
C ASP A 49 -30.20 -54.72 -1.52
N ASP A 50 -28.98 -55.20 -1.31
CA ASP A 50 -27.76 -54.40 -1.42
C ASP A 50 -27.07 -54.63 -2.78
N SER A 51 -26.59 -53.54 -3.40
CA SER A 51 -25.85 -53.59 -4.67
C SER A 51 -24.57 -52.76 -4.58
N ILE A 52 -23.43 -53.42 -4.83
CA ILE A 52 -22.12 -52.76 -4.95
C ILE A 52 -21.87 -52.42 -6.41
N VAL A 53 -21.47 -51.19 -6.69
CA VAL A 53 -21.23 -50.69 -8.05
C VAL A 53 -19.87 -50.01 -8.12
N TYR A 54 -19.02 -50.47 -9.04
CA TYR A 54 -17.75 -49.85 -9.37
C TYR A 54 -17.89 -49.07 -10.67
N LEU A 55 -17.50 -47.80 -10.64
CA LEU A 55 -17.61 -46.88 -11.77
C LEU A 55 -16.25 -46.31 -12.15
N HIS A 56 -15.94 -46.36 -13.43
CA HIS A 56 -14.89 -45.56 -14.04
C HIS A 56 -15.53 -44.35 -14.70
N TRP A 57 -15.14 -43.14 -14.28
CA TRP A 57 -15.66 -41.91 -14.87
C TRP A 57 -14.56 -41.13 -15.58
N SER A 58 -14.89 -40.67 -16.79
CA SER A 58 -14.02 -39.82 -17.60
C SER A 58 -14.89 -38.96 -18.52
N HIS A 59 -14.76 -39.07 -19.84
CA HIS A 59 -15.67 -38.48 -20.83
C HIS A 59 -17.03 -39.20 -20.91
N ARG A 60 -17.12 -40.40 -20.33
CA ARG A 60 -18.31 -41.21 -20.07
C ARG A 60 -18.10 -41.95 -18.76
N CYS A 61 -19.18 -42.33 -18.10
CA CYS A 61 -19.14 -43.18 -16.91
C CYS A 61 -19.57 -44.60 -17.28
N SER A 62 -18.74 -45.59 -16.95
CA SER A 62 -18.99 -47.00 -17.26
C SER A 62 -18.94 -47.82 -15.98
N LYS A 63 -19.87 -48.77 -15.84
CA LYS A 63 -19.84 -49.78 -14.78
C LYS A 63 -18.77 -50.81 -15.11
N MET A 64 -17.93 -51.11 -14.12
CA MET A 64 -16.82 -52.05 -14.23
C MET A 64 -16.98 -53.18 -13.21
N GLU A 65 -16.33 -54.31 -13.49
CA GLU A 65 -16.12 -55.35 -12.50
C GLU A 65 -14.98 -54.96 -11.54
N GLU A 66 -15.02 -55.45 -10.29
CA GLU A 66 -14.02 -55.15 -9.26
C GLU A 66 -12.58 -55.43 -9.72
N ASP A 67 -12.35 -56.59 -10.33
CA ASP A 67 -11.05 -57.01 -10.86
C ASP A 67 -10.49 -56.03 -11.90
N GLN A 68 -11.38 -55.37 -12.67
CA GLN A 68 -10.98 -54.39 -13.69
C GLN A 68 -10.54 -53.07 -13.05
N VAL A 69 -11.20 -52.65 -11.97
CA VAL A 69 -10.81 -51.45 -11.21
C VAL A 69 -9.46 -51.67 -10.51
N GLU A 70 -9.25 -52.85 -9.93
CA GLU A 70 -7.96 -53.23 -9.35
C GLU A 70 -6.85 -53.27 -10.41
N LEU A 71 -7.12 -53.91 -11.55
CA LEU A 71 -6.16 -54.00 -12.65
C LEU A 71 -5.76 -52.61 -13.13
N ARG A 72 -6.73 -51.72 -13.32
CA ARG A 72 -6.50 -50.33 -13.74
C ARG A 72 -5.57 -49.57 -12.80
N TYR A 73 -5.75 -49.68 -11.48
CA TYR A 73 -4.80 -49.07 -10.54
C TYR A 73 -3.41 -49.71 -10.57
N ARG A 74 -3.33 -51.04 -10.74
CA ARG A 74 -2.04 -51.76 -10.79
C ARG A 74 -1.25 -51.45 -12.07
N GLU A 75 -1.94 -51.35 -13.20
CA GLU A 75 -1.35 -51.05 -14.51
C GLU A 75 -1.17 -49.54 -14.74
N GLN A 76 -1.76 -48.71 -13.87
CA GLN A 76 -1.73 -47.24 -13.93
C GLN A 76 -2.33 -46.68 -15.22
N ASP A 77 -3.36 -47.37 -15.75
CA ASP A 77 -3.90 -47.11 -17.08
C ASP A 77 -5.22 -46.34 -17.00
N GLY A 78 -5.14 -45.00 -17.13
CA GLY A 78 -6.32 -44.15 -17.29
C GLY A 78 -6.67 -43.97 -18.78
N GLU A 79 -7.65 -44.72 -19.28
CA GLU A 79 -7.97 -44.79 -20.72
C GLU A 79 -8.92 -43.67 -21.22
N GLY A 80 -9.50 -42.89 -20.31
CA GLY A 80 -10.51 -41.88 -20.60
C GLY A 80 -9.96 -40.55 -21.13
N LYS A 81 -10.62 -39.94 -22.12
CA LYS A 81 -10.08 -38.71 -22.77
C LYS A 81 -10.17 -37.43 -21.94
N ASN A 82 -11.32 -37.18 -21.31
CA ASN A 82 -11.60 -35.92 -20.60
C ASN A 82 -11.96 -36.21 -19.14
N THR A 83 -11.70 -35.24 -18.26
CA THR A 83 -12.08 -35.28 -16.84
C THR A 83 -13.45 -34.63 -16.67
N LEU A 84 -14.53 -35.41 -16.85
CA LEU A 84 -15.93 -34.95 -16.75
C LEU A 84 -16.66 -35.65 -15.58
N PRO A 85 -16.56 -35.15 -14.35
CA PRO A 85 -17.17 -35.78 -13.17
C PRO A 85 -18.72 -35.83 -13.21
N HIS A 86 -19.38 -34.96 -14.00
CA HIS A 86 -20.84 -35.01 -14.17
C HIS A 86 -21.34 -36.32 -14.78
N THR A 87 -20.49 -37.08 -15.47
CA THR A 87 -20.86 -38.37 -16.05
C THR A 87 -21.26 -39.40 -14.98
N VAL A 88 -20.79 -39.25 -13.74
CA VAL A 88 -21.25 -40.06 -12.59
C VAL A 88 -22.72 -39.77 -12.28
N LEU A 89 -23.13 -38.50 -12.34
CA LEU A 89 -24.52 -38.10 -12.13
C LEU A 89 -25.40 -38.60 -13.28
N ASP A 90 -24.93 -38.48 -14.53
CA ASP A 90 -25.66 -38.99 -15.69
C ASP A 90 -25.89 -40.52 -15.56
N TRP A 91 -24.88 -41.27 -15.08
CA TRP A 91 -25.04 -42.70 -14.80
C TRP A 91 -26.08 -42.95 -13.70
N MET A 92 -26.05 -42.17 -12.61
CA MET A 92 -27.03 -42.28 -11.53
C MET A 92 -28.45 -42.00 -12.01
N ASP A 93 -28.66 -40.96 -12.80
CA ASP A 93 -29.96 -40.59 -13.38
C ASP A 93 -30.51 -41.68 -14.32
N GLU A 94 -29.63 -42.36 -15.06
CA GLU A 94 -30.01 -43.43 -16.00
C GLU A 94 -30.29 -44.79 -15.32
N ASN A 95 -29.68 -45.07 -14.17
CA ASN A 95 -29.65 -46.41 -13.58
C ASN A 95 -30.36 -46.54 -12.22
N LEU A 96 -30.66 -45.42 -11.54
CA LEU A 96 -31.30 -45.41 -10.23
C LEU A 96 -32.77 -44.98 -10.34
N THR A 97 -33.62 -45.54 -9.48
CA THR A 97 -35.04 -45.12 -9.37
C THR A 97 -35.24 -44.19 -8.17
N GLU A 98 -36.32 -43.41 -8.16
CA GLU A 98 -36.63 -42.45 -7.06
C GLU A 98 -36.73 -43.08 -5.65
N ASN A 99 -36.95 -44.41 -5.59
CA ASN A 99 -37.03 -45.14 -4.33
C ASN A 99 -35.67 -45.69 -3.87
N ASP A 100 -34.65 -45.71 -4.71
CA ASP A 100 -33.35 -46.24 -4.34
C ASP A 100 -32.58 -45.27 -3.43
N THR A 101 -31.71 -45.82 -2.60
CA THR A 101 -30.92 -45.02 -1.64
C THR A 101 -29.45 -45.40 -1.76
N ILE A 102 -28.59 -44.40 -1.94
CA ILE A 102 -27.14 -44.62 -1.94
C ILE A 102 -26.65 -44.54 -0.49
N GLN A 103 -26.25 -45.66 0.08
CA GLN A 103 -25.77 -45.72 1.47
C GLN A 103 -24.35 -45.15 1.60
N LEU A 104 -23.50 -45.39 0.58
CA LEU A 104 -22.13 -44.91 0.54
C LEU A 104 -21.72 -44.58 -0.89
N LEU A 105 -21.15 -43.39 -1.09
CA LEU A 105 -20.55 -42.97 -2.35
C LEU A 105 -19.09 -42.55 -2.12
N TYR A 106 -18.16 -43.31 -2.69
CA TYR A 106 -16.75 -42.94 -2.78
C TYR A 106 -16.49 -42.26 -4.12
N VAL A 107 -15.91 -41.07 -4.09
CA VAL A 107 -15.44 -40.35 -5.28
C VAL A 107 -13.94 -40.14 -5.16
N VAL A 108 -13.17 -40.78 -6.04
CA VAL A 108 -11.71 -40.76 -6.03
C VAL A 108 -11.21 -40.05 -7.30
N THR A 109 -10.39 -39.00 -7.14
CA THR A 109 -9.89 -38.17 -8.24
C THR A 109 -8.47 -37.66 -7.98
N ASP A 110 -7.81 -37.15 -9.00
CA ASP A 110 -6.57 -36.39 -8.86
C ASP A 110 -6.81 -34.91 -8.49
N GLY A 111 -8.07 -34.49 -8.45
CA GLY A 111 -8.51 -33.13 -8.09
C GLY A 111 -8.30 -32.07 -9.17
N ALA A 112 -7.78 -32.45 -10.35
CA ALA A 112 -7.37 -31.53 -11.41
C ALA A 112 -8.50 -31.26 -12.41
N VAL A 113 -9.63 -30.70 -11.95
CA VAL A 113 -10.83 -30.49 -12.78
C VAL A 113 -11.10 -29.01 -13.06
N SER A 114 -11.48 -28.69 -14.30
CA SER A 114 -11.92 -27.34 -14.66
C SER A 114 -13.29 -27.03 -14.02
N PRO A 115 -13.46 -25.86 -13.37
CA PRO A 115 -14.75 -25.46 -12.80
C PRO A 115 -15.92 -25.42 -13.81
N SER A 116 -15.63 -25.27 -15.10
CA SER A 116 -16.62 -25.30 -16.18
C SER A 116 -17.29 -26.65 -16.39
N ASN A 117 -16.73 -27.74 -15.86
CA ASN A 117 -17.19 -29.11 -16.08
C ASN A 117 -18.07 -29.64 -14.93
N ILE A 118 -18.42 -28.76 -14.00
CA ILE A 118 -19.11 -29.04 -12.75
C ILE A 118 -20.59 -28.73 -12.93
N ARG A 119 -21.43 -29.67 -12.51
CA ARG A 119 -22.89 -29.54 -12.46
C ARG A 119 -23.37 -29.95 -11.06
N PRO A 120 -24.25 -29.19 -10.38
CA PRO A 120 -24.79 -29.62 -9.10
C PRO A 120 -25.72 -30.83 -9.29
N ILE A 121 -25.69 -31.76 -8.32
CA ILE A 121 -26.61 -32.89 -8.21
C ILE A 121 -28.06 -32.44 -7.99
N ASP A 122 -29.03 -33.28 -8.38
CA ASP A 122 -30.44 -33.06 -8.08
C ASP A 122 -30.68 -33.08 -6.55
N PRO A 123 -31.31 -32.04 -5.97
CA PRO A 123 -31.60 -31.99 -4.54
C PRO A 123 -32.48 -33.10 -3.96
N ASN A 124 -33.20 -33.81 -4.81
CA ASN A 124 -34.09 -34.91 -4.42
C ASN A 124 -33.38 -36.25 -4.29
N MET A 125 -32.12 -36.33 -4.74
CA MET A 125 -31.32 -37.54 -4.68
C MET A 125 -30.86 -37.83 -3.25
N LYS A 126 -31.07 -39.08 -2.77
CA LYS A 126 -30.78 -39.48 -1.39
C LYS A 126 -29.47 -40.26 -1.31
N ILE A 127 -28.44 -39.58 -0.81
CA ILE A 127 -27.14 -40.20 -0.48
C ILE A 127 -26.91 -40.05 1.02
N ASP A 128 -26.64 -41.15 1.72
CA ASP A 128 -26.43 -41.11 3.16
C ASP A 128 -25.00 -40.65 3.47
N ASN A 129 -23.98 -41.30 2.89
CA ASN A 129 -22.58 -40.96 3.15
C ASN A 129 -21.81 -40.70 1.84
N VAL A 130 -21.07 -39.59 1.79
CA VAL A 130 -20.17 -39.26 0.67
C VAL A 130 -18.75 -39.12 1.19
N THR A 131 -17.85 -39.93 0.64
CA THR A 131 -16.41 -39.86 0.94
C THR A 131 -15.66 -39.43 -0.32
N PHE A 132 -15.01 -38.29 -0.25
CA PHE A 132 -14.24 -37.72 -1.34
C PHE A 132 -12.74 -37.86 -1.06
N TYR A 133 -12.02 -38.44 -2.02
CA TYR A 133 -10.56 -38.53 -2.01
C TYR A 133 -9.98 -37.80 -3.20
N ALA A 134 -9.11 -36.82 -2.94
CA ALA A 134 -8.26 -36.22 -3.95
C ALA A 134 -6.78 -36.55 -3.71
N PHE A 135 -6.12 -37.12 -4.73
CA PHE A 135 -4.71 -37.51 -4.67
C PHE A 135 -3.90 -36.91 -5.81
N ASN A 136 -2.95 -36.04 -5.48
CA ASN A 136 -2.03 -35.48 -6.47
C ASN A 136 -0.65 -35.26 -5.86
N SER A 137 0.39 -35.56 -6.65
CA SER A 137 1.78 -35.27 -6.30
C SER A 137 2.01 -33.77 -6.04
N ASN A 138 1.23 -32.89 -6.69
CA ASN A 138 1.22 -31.47 -6.43
C ASN A 138 -0.07 -31.04 -5.71
N ILE A 139 0.04 -30.77 -4.40
CA ILE A 139 -1.10 -30.35 -3.56
C ILE A 139 -1.81 -29.08 -4.05
N HIS A 140 -1.15 -28.24 -4.85
CA HIS A 140 -1.75 -27.01 -5.38
C HIS A 140 -2.68 -27.24 -6.56
N ASP A 141 -2.61 -28.41 -7.19
CA ASP A 141 -3.47 -28.80 -8.31
C ASP A 141 -4.76 -29.49 -7.83
N ILE A 142 -4.88 -29.73 -6.52
CA ILE A 142 -6.04 -30.33 -5.87
C ILE A 142 -7.03 -29.25 -5.41
N ASP A 143 -8.29 -29.33 -5.85
CA ASP A 143 -9.39 -28.54 -5.30
C ASP A 143 -10.67 -29.37 -5.05
N MET A 144 -11.63 -28.79 -4.32
CA MET A 144 -12.90 -29.44 -3.95
C MET A 144 -13.97 -29.34 -5.05
N SER A 145 -13.58 -29.02 -6.27
CA SER A 145 -14.53 -28.67 -7.32
C SER A 145 -15.36 -29.91 -7.73
N VAL A 146 -14.74 -31.08 -7.83
CA VAL A 146 -15.42 -32.37 -8.00
C VAL A 146 -16.31 -32.71 -6.80
N ALA A 147 -15.77 -32.60 -5.58
CA ALA A 147 -16.52 -32.87 -4.35
C ALA A 147 -17.80 -32.05 -4.27
N SER A 148 -17.73 -30.77 -4.69
CA SER A 148 -18.86 -29.84 -4.64
C SER A 148 -20.11 -30.37 -5.35
N MET A 149 -19.96 -31.13 -6.44
CA MET A 149 -21.08 -31.65 -7.21
C MET A 149 -22.00 -32.55 -6.41
N PHE A 150 -21.42 -33.29 -5.48
CA PHE A 150 -22.12 -34.29 -4.68
C PHE A 150 -22.59 -33.72 -3.33
N ILE A 151 -22.40 -32.43 -3.08
CA ILE A 151 -22.88 -31.76 -1.87
C ILE A 151 -24.35 -31.36 -2.04
N CYS A 152 -25.27 -32.22 -1.59
CA CYS A 152 -26.69 -31.87 -1.43
C CYS A 152 -27.40 -32.79 -0.43
N ASN A 153 -28.05 -32.25 0.61
CA ASN A 153 -28.96 -32.96 1.54
C ASN A 153 -28.52 -34.35 2.10
N ASN A 154 -27.24 -34.70 2.02
CA ASN A 154 -26.71 -35.97 2.53
C ASN A 154 -26.50 -35.97 4.03
N LYS A 155 -26.43 -37.16 4.64
CA LYS A 155 -26.19 -37.27 6.07
C LYS A 155 -24.77 -36.89 6.44
N ARG A 156 -23.74 -37.45 5.79
CA ARG A 156 -22.34 -37.19 6.17
C ARG A 156 -21.39 -37.03 4.98
N TYR A 157 -20.42 -36.13 5.12
CA TYR A 157 -19.35 -35.88 4.16
C TYR A 157 -17.99 -36.05 4.83
N LEU A 158 -17.14 -36.85 4.20
CA LEU A 158 -15.73 -37.00 4.53
C LEU A 158 -14.90 -36.53 3.35
N VAL A 159 -14.04 -35.54 3.56
CA VAL A 159 -13.22 -34.94 2.50
C VAL A 159 -11.76 -35.12 2.83
N HIS A 160 -11.07 -35.91 2.02
CA HIS A 160 -9.64 -36.22 2.15
C HIS A 160 -8.82 -35.57 1.04
N CYS A 161 -7.72 -34.93 1.42
CA CYS A 161 -6.70 -34.41 0.51
C CYS A 161 -5.36 -35.06 0.83
N ASN A 162 -4.82 -35.85 -0.10
CA ASN A 162 -3.56 -36.60 0.11
C ASN A 162 -3.51 -37.35 1.46
N GLU A 163 -4.58 -38.08 1.78
CA GLU A 163 -4.80 -38.86 3.02
C GLU A 163 -5.18 -38.06 4.28
N GLU A 164 -4.96 -36.75 4.30
CA GLU A 164 -5.38 -35.90 5.42
C GLU A 164 -6.89 -35.66 5.35
N LEU A 165 -7.60 -35.99 6.43
CA LEU A 165 -9.01 -35.63 6.58
C LEU A 165 -9.10 -34.12 6.80
N VAL A 166 -9.63 -33.41 5.81
CA VAL A 166 -9.74 -31.95 5.81
C VAL A 166 -11.08 -31.48 6.36
N ASP A 167 -12.17 -32.20 6.03
CA ASP A 167 -13.51 -31.88 6.50
C ASP A 167 -14.26 -33.20 6.83
N ASP A 168 -14.86 -33.27 8.02
CA ASP A 168 -15.84 -34.29 8.44
C ASP A 168 -17.08 -33.54 8.92
N THR A 169 -18.18 -33.66 8.18
CA THR A 169 -19.35 -32.82 8.44
C THR A 169 -20.63 -33.59 8.17
N ASP A 170 -21.51 -33.58 9.16
CA ASP A 170 -22.88 -34.06 9.05
C ASP A 170 -23.80 -32.88 8.67
N LEU A 171 -24.52 -33.00 7.55
CA LEU A 171 -25.47 -31.99 7.07
C LEU A 171 -26.93 -32.45 7.22
N SER A 172 -27.18 -33.61 7.85
CA SER A 172 -28.54 -34.11 8.09
C SER A 172 -29.33 -33.24 9.06
N ASN A 173 -28.65 -32.59 10.00
CA ASN A 173 -29.26 -31.75 11.03
C ASN A 173 -28.78 -30.30 10.91
N PRO A 174 -29.63 -29.31 11.23
CA PRO A 174 -29.19 -27.93 11.37
C PRO A 174 -28.06 -27.82 12.40
N PHE A 175 -27.06 -26.99 12.12
CA PHE A 175 -25.98 -26.75 13.07
C PHE A 175 -26.54 -26.22 14.40
N ASP A 176 -26.14 -26.83 15.51
CA ASP A 176 -26.56 -26.42 16.85
C ASP A 176 -25.76 -25.21 17.32
N TYR A 177 -26.32 -24.02 17.07
CA TYR A 177 -25.72 -22.76 17.46
C TYR A 177 -25.64 -22.57 18.98
N ASP A 178 -26.47 -23.25 19.77
CA ASP A 178 -26.56 -23.05 21.22
C ASP A 178 -25.37 -23.69 21.95
N GLN A 179 -24.72 -24.68 21.35
CA GLN A 179 -23.45 -25.26 21.85
C GLN A 179 -22.26 -24.31 21.77
N ILE A 180 -22.35 -23.25 20.97
CA ILE A 180 -21.30 -22.23 20.89
C ILE A 180 -21.53 -21.21 22.00
N THR A 181 -20.66 -21.21 23.00
CA THR A 181 -20.53 -20.19 24.04
C THR A 181 -19.20 -19.48 23.87
N VAL A 182 -18.95 -18.42 24.64
CA VAL A 182 -17.65 -17.73 24.66
C VAL A 182 -16.50 -18.70 24.95
N GLU A 183 -16.71 -19.64 25.86
CA GLU A 183 -15.69 -20.61 26.30
C GLU A 183 -15.43 -21.69 25.24
N THR A 184 -16.47 -22.18 24.56
CA THR A 184 -16.35 -23.24 23.55
C THR A 184 -16.08 -22.72 22.14
N PHE A 185 -16.10 -21.40 21.92
CA PHE A 185 -15.95 -20.78 20.60
C PHE A 185 -14.66 -21.21 19.89
N HIS A 186 -13.54 -21.31 20.59
CA HIS A 186 -12.27 -21.67 19.97
C HIS A 186 -12.20 -23.12 19.47
N GLU A 187 -12.96 -24.02 20.09
CA GLU A 187 -13.04 -25.42 19.70
C GLU A 187 -14.08 -25.60 18.59
N LYS A 188 -15.26 -24.99 18.74
CA LYS A 188 -16.40 -25.14 17.82
C LYS A 188 -16.32 -24.30 16.55
N LYS A 189 -15.45 -23.29 16.47
CA LYS A 189 -15.37 -22.42 15.28
C LYS A 189 -14.94 -23.15 14.00
N GLU A 190 -14.10 -24.19 14.10
CA GLU A 190 -13.68 -24.94 12.91
C GLU A 190 -14.82 -25.83 12.43
N GLU A 191 -15.58 -26.46 13.33
CA GLU A 191 -16.82 -27.20 12.99
C GLU A 191 -17.83 -26.28 12.28
N LEU A 192 -18.10 -25.09 12.84
CA LEU A 192 -19.00 -24.11 12.23
C LEU A 192 -18.52 -23.69 10.84
N LYS A 193 -17.20 -23.52 10.66
CA LYS A 193 -16.61 -23.17 9.37
C LYS A 193 -16.78 -24.28 8.35
N SER A 194 -16.51 -25.53 8.69
CA SER A 194 -16.68 -26.68 7.79
C SER A 194 -18.15 -26.82 7.36
N TYR A 195 -19.07 -26.70 8.32
CA TYR A 195 -20.51 -26.67 8.04
C TYR A 195 -20.91 -25.55 7.06
N ILE A 196 -20.53 -24.29 7.33
CA ILE A 196 -20.84 -23.16 6.42
C ILE A 196 -20.16 -23.32 5.06
N LYS A 197 -18.91 -23.79 5.03
CA LYS A 197 -18.13 -23.99 3.81
C LYS A 197 -18.85 -24.95 2.87
N LEU A 198 -19.23 -26.13 3.37
CA LEU A 198 -19.84 -27.20 2.59
C LEU A 198 -21.29 -26.87 2.23
N GLN A 199 -22.11 -26.48 3.21
CA GLN A 199 -23.54 -26.22 3.01
C GLN A 199 -23.82 -25.12 1.96
N PHE A 200 -22.94 -24.12 1.86
CA PHE A 200 -23.16 -22.96 0.99
C PHE A 200 -22.20 -22.87 -0.21
N LEU A 201 -21.32 -23.87 -0.45
CA LEU A 201 -20.34 -23.83 -1.55
C LEU A 201 -20.97 -23.59 -2.92
N ASN A 202 -22.12 -24.22 -3.19
CA ASN A 202 -22.85 -24.13 -4.46
C ASN A 202 -24.13 -23.29 -4.37
N LYS A 203 -24.31 -22.51 -3.29
CA LYS A 203 -25.49 -21.68 -3.07
C LYS A 203 -25.20 -20.23 -3.44
N SER A 204 -26.14 -19.59 -4.14
CA SER A 204 -26.07 -18.15 -4.42
C SER A 204 -26.34 -17.33 -3.16
N SER A 205 -25.84 -16.11 -3.13
CA SER A 205 -26.12 -15.14 -2.06
C SER A 205 -27.61 -14.79 -1.93
N SER A 206 -28.38 -14.98 -3.01
CA SER A 206 -29.84 -14.76 -3.08
C SER A 206 -30.70 -15.92 -2.58
N ASP A 207 -30.10 -17.07 -2.22
CA ASP A 207 -30.85 -18.22 -1.69
C ASP A 207 -31.51 -17.88 -0.34
N ARG A 208 -32.79 -18.25 -0.16
CA ARG A 208 -33.54 -18.05 1.08
C ARG A 208 -32.83 -18.67 2.29
N LEU A 209 -32.26 -19.86 2.13
CA LEU A 209 -31.53 -20.56 3.19
C LEU A 209 -30.24 -19.81 3.57
N ALA A 210 -29.56 -19.20 2.60
CA ALA A 210 -28.37 -18.38 2.85
C ALA A 210 -28.71 -17.12 3.68
N LEU A 211 -29.82 -16.46 3.36
CA LEU A 211 -30.28 -15.29 4.12
C LEU A 211 -30.71 -15.63 5.54
N GLU A 212 -31.35 -16.78 5.75
CA GLU A 212 -31.69 -17.29 7.08
C GLU A 212 -30.44 -17.62 7.90
N GLU A 213 -29.44 -18.26 7.28
CA GLU A 213 -28.20 -18.59 7.98
C GLU A 213 -27.38 -17.36 8.37
N ILE A 214 -27.35 -16.33 7.51
CA ILE A 214 -26.74 -15.04 7.84
C ILE A 214 -27.41 -14.42 9.07
N LYS A 215 -28.74 -14.55 9.21
CA LYS A 215 -29.45 -14.07 10.42
C LYS A 215 -29.03 -14.84 11.65
N LYS A 216 -28.91 -16.17 11.58
CA LYS A 216 -28.43 -17.01 12.69
C LYS A 216 -27.00 -16.65 13.10
N LEU A 217 -26.09 -16.49 12.15
CA LEU A 217 -24.71 -16.06 12.41
C LEU A 217 -24.63 -14.68 13.07
N LYS A 218 -25.43 -13.70 12.61
CA LYS A 218 -25.53 -12.38 13.25
C LYS A 218 -26.12 -12.46 14.66
N SER A 219 -27.09 -13.34 14.87
CA SER A 219 -27.67 -13.61 16.19
C SER A 219 -26.62 -14.20 17.14
N LEU A 220 -25.88 -15.22 16.69
CA LEU A 220 -24.76 -15.81 17.43
C LEU A 220 -23.71 -14.77 17.79
N GLN A 221 -23.30 -13.93 16.82
CA GLN A 221 -22.35 -12.84 17.08
C GLN A 221 -22.87 -11.91 18.18
N THR A 222 -24.14 -11.53 18.12
CA THR A 222 -24.76 -10.65 19.12
C THR A 222 -24.80 -11.33 20.48
N ARG A 223 -25.22 -12.60 20.55
CA ARG A 223 -25.27 -13.40 21.78
C ARG A 223 -23.90 -13.54 22.44
N LEU A 224 -22.89 -14.03 21.72
CA LEU A 224 -21.52 -14.17 22.24
C LEU A 224 -20.89 -12.83 22.64
N CYS A 225 -21.20 -11.76 21.88
CA CYS A 225 -20.74 -10.41 22.22
C CYS A 225 -21.42 -9.84 23.48
N ASN A 226 -22.60 -10.33 23.83
CA ASN A 226 -23.36 -9.98 25.03
C ASN A 226 -22.90 -10.83 26.23
N GLU A 227 -22.64 -12.13 26.04
CA GLU A 227 -22.06 -13.02 27.07
C GLU A 227 -20.67 -12.54 27.55
N LEU A 228 -19.90 -11.90 26.67
CA LEU A 228 -18.64 -11.23 27.02
C LEU A 228 -18.81 -9.93 27.82
N GLN A 229 -20.04 -9.44 28.03
CA GLN A 229 -20.32 -8.30 28.92
C GLN A 229 -20.56 -8.83 30.33
N ASP A 230 -19.85 -8.32 31.34
CA ASP A 230 -20.12 -8.70 32.73
C ASP A 230 -21.53 -8.26 33.15
N ASP A 231 -22.28 -9.15 33.80
CA ASP A 231 -23.56 -8.88 34.50
C ASP A 231 -23.46 -7.83 35.64
N LYS A 232 -22.31 -7.19 35.83
CA LYS A 232 -22.09 -6.10 36.79
C LYS A 232 -22.13 -4.70 36.18
N ASP A 233 -22.16 -4.58 34.85
CA ASP A 233 -22.63 -3.36 34.22
C ASP A 233 -24.15 -3.48 34.15
N GLU A 234 -24.86 -2.91 35.11
CA GLU A 234 -26.32 -2.71 35.04
C GLU A 234 -26.71 -2.33 33.60
N PRO A 235 -27.87 -2.80 33.10
CA PRO A 235 -28.41 -2.31 31.85
C PRO A 235 -28.92 -0.89 32.08
N VAL A 236 -27.99 0.05 32.25
CA VAL A 236 -28.21 1.40 31.77
C VAL A 236 -28.36 1.18 30.28
N THR A 237 -29.62 1.10 29.82
CA THR A 237 -30.01 1.48 28.46
C THR A 237 -29.08 2.61 28.11
N PRO A 238 -28.06 2.43 27.24
CA PRO A 238 -27.01 3.41 27.15
C PRO A 238 -27.71 4.66 26.68
N ALA A 239 -27.89 5.63 27.59
CA ALA A 239 -28.31 6.96 27.23
C ALA A 239 -27.37 7.31 26.10
N LYS A 240 -27.93 7.40 24.89
CA LYS A 240 -27.17 7.36 23.65
C LYS A 240 -26.11 8.44 23.77
N ILE A 241 -24.85 8.06 24.05
CA ILE A 241 -23.80 9.02 24.39
C ILE A 241 -23.62 9.88 23.13
N ASP A 242 -24.17 11.08 23.20
CA ASP A 242 -24.13 12.01 22.07
C ASP A 242 -22.84 12.80 22.16
N LEU A 243 -21.92 12.49 21.26
CA LEU A 243 -20.65 13.19 21.16
C LEU A 243 -20.74 14.48 20.36
N ASN A 244 -21.92 14.85 19.82
CA ASN A 244 -22.12 16.09 19.05
C ASN A 244 -22.20 17.32 19.96
N VAL A 245 -21.20 17.49 20.82
CA VAL A 245 -21.03 18.63 21.71
C VAL A 245 -19.90 19.52 21.19
N LYS A 246 -20.04 20.83 21.35
CA LYS A 246 -19.01 21.82 20.97
C LYS A 246 -18.07 22.19 22.11
N ASP A 247 -18.38 21.77 23.33
CA ASP A 247 -17.50 21.98 24.49
C ASP A 247 -16.47 20.86 24.61
N LYS A 248 -15.21 21.26 24.80
CA LYS A 248 -14.05 20.36 24.73
C LYS A 248 -13.98 19.43 25.94
N GLU A 249 -14.21 19.97 27.14
CA GLU A 249 -14.19 19.20 28.37
C GLU A 249 -15.34 18.19 28.43
N THR A 250 -16.53 18.63 28.03
CA THR A 250 -17.73 17.80 27.91
C THR A 250 -17.50 16.66 26.92
N PHE A 251 -16.94 16.95 25.73
CA PHE A 251 -16.61 15.91 24.76
C PHE A 251 -15.67 14.86 25.36
N ILE A 252 -14.58 15.30 25.99
CA ILE A 252 -13.56 14.38 26.55
C ILE A 252 -14.17 13.49 27.63
N ASN A 253 -15.00 14.04 28.50
CA ASN A 253 -15.67 13.29 29.55
C ASN A 253 -16.68 12.27 28.98
N LEU A 254 -17.48 12.66 27.99
CA LEU A 254 -18.39 11.75 27.30
C LEU A 254 -17.63 10.66 26.54
N PHE A 255 -16.54 11.01 25.84
CA PHE A 255 -15.70 10.07 25.10
C PHE A 255 -15.11 9.01 26.03
N LYS A 256 -14.64 9.40 27.22
CA LYS A 256 -14.07 8.47 28.21
C LYS A 256 -15.06 7.39 28.64
N ASN A 257 -16.35 7.72 28.66
CA ASN A 257 -17.44 6.81 29.04
C ASN A 257 -17.94 5.94 27.87
N THR A 258 -17.46 6.15 26.65
CA THR A 258 -17.85 5.34 25.50
C THR A 258 -17.35 3.90 25.64
N LYS A 259 -18.10 2.95 25.05
CA LYS A 259 -17.68 1.54 24.95
C LYS A 259 -16.29 1.38 24.35
N PHE A 260 -15.94 2.22 23.35
CA PHE A 260 -14.62 2.21 22.71
C PHE A 260 -13.50 2.60 23.69
N ASN A 261 -13.67 3.66 24.49
CA ASN A 261 -12.63 4.07 25.42
C ASN A 261 -12.48 3.09 26.61
N LYS A 262 -13.60 2.61 27.16
CA LYS A 262 -13.60 1.55 28.19
C LYS A 262 -12.91 0.27 27.71
N THR A 263 -13.09 -0.04 26.43
CA THR A 263 -12.41 -1.13 25.74
C THR A 263 -10.89 -0.95 25.67
N LEU A 264 -10.40 0.27 25.41
CA LEU A 264 -8.96 0.54 25.40
C LEU A 264 -8.31 0.29 26.77
N THR A 265 -9.08 0.48 27.85
CA THR A 265 -8.64 0.24 29.22
C THR A 265 -8.73 -1.24 29.65
N GLU A 266 -9.52 -2.08 28.97
CA GLU A 266 -9.72 -3.51 29.28
C GLU A 266 -9.47 -4.44 28.06
N PRO A 267 -8.22 -4.57 27.59
CA PRO A 267 -7.90 -5.13 26.27
C PRO A 267 -8.25 -6.62 26.07
N LYS A 268 -8.28 -7.43 27.15
CA LYS A 268 -8.45 -8.90 27.02
C LYS A 268 -9.84 -9.30 26.52
N LYS A 269 -10.91 -8.75 27.08
CA LYS A 269 -12.29 -9.06 26.68
C LYS A 269 -12.64 -8.51 25.29
N TYR A 270 -12.04 -7.38 24.92
CA TYR A 270 -12.27 -6.78 23.61
C TYR A 270 -11.53 -7.50 22.48
N ASP A 271 -10.29 -7.93 22.70
CA ASP A 271 -9.56 -8.72 21.71
C ASP A 271 -10.31 -10.01 21.36
N GLU A 272 -10.95 -10.64 22.34
CA GLU A 272 -11.80 -11.82 22.17
C GLU A 272 -13.10 -11.49 21.42
N LYS A 273 -13.77 -10.39 21.77
CA LYS A 273 -14.94 -9.88 21.05
C LYS A 273 -14.65 -9.55 19.58
N LEU A 274 -13.51 -8.91 19.30
CA LEU A 274 -13.05 -8.62 17.94
C LEU A 274 -12.73 -9.89 17.17
N ARG A 275 -12.11 -10.89 17.80
CA ARG A 275 -11.82 -12.18 17.17
C ARG A 275 -13.11 -12.91 16.80
N ILE A 276 -14.08 -13.00 17.71
CA ILE A 276 -15.39 -13.61 17.44
C ILE A 276 -16.09 -12.86 16.31
N ALA A 277 -16.16 -11.53 16.39
CA ALA A 277 -16.81 -10.72 15.37
C ALA A 277 -16.15 -10.86 13.99
N SER A 278 -14.82 -10.89 13.94
CA SER A 278 -14.06 -11.10 12.71
C SER A 278 -14.33 -12.48 12.11
N CYS A 279 -14.29 -13.54 12.93
CA CYS A 279 -14.55 -14.90 12.44
C CYS A 279 -15.95 -15.03 11.86
N ILE A 280 -16.98 -14.53 12.56
CA ILE A 280 -18.36 -14.60 12.09
C ILE A 280 -18.56 -13.74 10.84
N ASN A 281 -17.95 -12.55 10.76
CA ASN A 281 -18.02 -11.73 9.55
C ASN A 281 -17.36 -12.41 8.36
N THR A 282 -16.26 -13.13 8.54
CA THR A 282 -15.65 -13.94 7.48
C THR A 282 -16.62 -14.99 6.96
N LEU A 283 -17.35 -15.68 7.84
CA LEU A 283 -18.38 -16.66 7.45
C LEU A 283 -19.55 -16.01 6.69
N VAL A 284 -20.06 -14.87 7.19
CA VAL A 284 -21.13 -14.12 6.51
C VAL A 284 -20.70 -13.63 5.13
N ASN A 285 -19.46 -13.14 5.00
CA ASN A 285 -18.90 -12.69 3.73
C ASN A 285 -18.73 -13.85 2.75
N TYR A 286 -18.34 -15.03 3.24
CA TYR A 286 -18.27 -16.24 2.42
C TYR A 286 -19.63 -16.60 1.83
N ILE A 287 -20.70 -16.62 2.65
CA ILE A 287 -22.07 -16.91 2.18
C ILE A 287 -22.53 -15.90 1.12
N ASN A 288 -22.27 -14.59 1.36
CA ASN A 288 -22.64 -13.50 0.45
C ASN A 288 -21.82 -13.44 -0.85
N ASN A 289 -20.75 -14.22 -0.99
CA ASN A 289 -19.96 -14.24 -2.20
C ASN A 289 -20.57 -15.21 -3.22
N ASP A 290 -20.96 -14.71 -4.38
CA ASP A 290 -21.47 -15.55 -5.49
C ASP A 290 -20.35 -16.29 -6.22
N HIS A 291 -19.09 -15.85 -6.07
CA HIS A 291 -17.91 -16.46 -6.67
C HIS A 291 -17.05 -17.15 -5.61
N LYS A 292 -17.58 -18.23 -5.04
CA LYS A 292 -16.86 -19.05 -4.05
C LYS A 292 -15.74 -19.83 -4.75
N SER A 293 -14.58 -19.90 -4.08
CA SER A 293 -13.43 -20.65 -4.59
C SER A 293 -13.55 -22.11 -4.14
N PHE A 294 -13.05 -23.05 -4.95
CA PHE A 294 -13.09 -24.49 -4.68
C PHE A 294 -11.85 -25.02 -3.95
N LYS A 295 -10.77 -24.24 -3.82
CA LYS A 295 -9.60 -24.65 -3.02
C LYS A 295 -9.96 -25.05 -1.58
N PHE A 296 -9.24 -26.04 -1.05
CA PHE A 296 -9.42 -26.50 0.33
C PHE A 296 -9.22 -25.39 1.38
N ASP A 297 -8.34 -24.43 1.08
CA ASP A 297 -7.83 -23.39 1.97
C ASP A 297 -8.61 -22.05 1.96
N ASN A 298 -9.78 -21.96 1.30
CA ASN A 298 -10.45 -20.66 1.05
C ASN A 298 -11.08 -19.96 2.27
N LEU A 299 -11.09 -20.61 3.44
CA LEU A 299 -11.62 -20.06 4.70
C LEU A 299 -10.53 -20.15 5.78
N LYS A 300 -9.61 -19.19 5.83
CA LYS A 300 -8.59 -19.12 6.90
C LYS A 300 -9.01 -18.15 8.00
N PHE A 301 -9.20 -18.67 9.22
CA PHE A 301 -9.25 -17.83 10.41
C PHE A 301 -7.83 -17.45 10.82
N ASN A 302 -7.41 -16.22 10.54
CA ASN A 302 -6.08 -15.75 10.92
C ASN A 302 -6.01 -15.51 12.44
N ASN A 303 -5.36 -16.42 13.17
CA ASN A 303 -5.11 -16.30 14.63
C ASN A 303 -3.92 -15.39 15.00
N LYS A 304 -3.23 -14.76 14.03
CA LYS A 304 -2.12 -13.82 14.28
C LYS A 304 -2.50 -12.40 13.91
N PHE A 305 -2.69 -11.54 14.91
CA PHE A 305 -2.83 -10.08 14.75
C PHE A 305 -1.49 -9.37 14.43
N ILE A 306 -0.70 -9.92 13.51
CA ILE A 306 0.54 -9.28 13.03
C ILE A 306 0.62 -9.40 11.49
N GLU A 307 0.42 -8.26 10.84
CA GLU A 307 0.93 -7.82 9.52
C GLU A 307 0.89 -8.79 8.31
N THR A 308 -0.01 -9.77 8.25
CA THR A 308 -0.18 -10.60 7.05
C THR A 308 -1.51 -10.30 6.36
N GLY A 309 -1.43 -10.13 5.04
CA GLY A 309 -2.37 -9.41 4.21
C GLY A 309 -3.83 -9.85 4.35
N GLU A 310 -4.70 -8.86 4.23
CA GLU A 310 -6.13 -8.98 3.92
C GLU A 310 -6.32 -9.87 2.67
N GLU A 311 -6.34 -11.20 2.84
CA GLU A 311 -6.71 -12.09 1.72
C GLU A 311 -8.19 -11.90 1.37
N ASP A 312 -8.39 -11.74 0.07
CA ASP A 312 -9.64 -11.77 -0.69
C ASP A 312 -10.76 -10.84 -0.22
N VAL A 313 -10.48 -9.53 -0.30
CA VAL A 313 -11.52 -8.60 -0.78
C VAL A 313 -11.71 -8.89 -2.28
N ALA A 314 -12.45 -9.97 -2.57
CA ALA A 314 -13.10 -10.16 -3.86
C ALA A 314 -13.85 -8.87 -4.21
N ASP A 315 -13.86 -8.53 -5.50
CA ASP A 315 -14.44 -7.31 -6.06
C ASP A 315 -15.68 -6.86 -5.30
N VAL A 316 -15.60 -5.73 -4.58
CA VAL A 316 -16.78 -5.10 -3.98
C VAL A 316 -17.63 -4.62 -5.15
N PHE A 317 -18.53 -5.49 -5.64
CA PHE A 317 -19.58 -5.11 -6.56
C PHE A 317 -20.54 -4.19 -5.80
N TYR A 318 -20.20 -2.90 -5.77
CA TYR A 318 -21.16 -1.88 -5.39
C TYR A 318 -22.35 -1.99 -6.34
N SER A 319 -23.55 -2.14 -5.80
CA SER A 319 -24.77 -2.06 -6.60
C SER A 319 -24.85 -0.70 -7.28
N ASN A 320 -25.56 -0.62 -8.40
CA ASN A 320 -25.79 0.67 -9.04
C ASN A 320 -26.69 1.54 -8.13
N VAL A 321 -26.50 2.87 -8.20
CA VAL A 321 -27.49 3.81 -7.66
C VAL A 321 -28.72 3.78 -8.55
N GLU A 322 -29.90 4.03 -7.96
CA GLU A 322 -31.12 4.26 -8.73
C GLU A 322 -30.97 5.55 -9.52
N GLU A 323 -31.39 5.52 -10.79
CA GLU A 323 -31.37 6.69 -11.65
C GLU A 323 -32.36 7.73 -11.13
N ILE A 324 -31.86 8.94 -10.86
CA ILE A 324 -32.69 10.07 -10.43
C ILE A 324 -32.77 11.05 -11.59
N ALA A 325 -33.96 11.16 -12.17
CA ALA A 325 -34.26 12.17 -13.19
C ALA A 325 -34.12 13.58 -12.60
N PHE A 326 -33.87 14.56 -13.48
CA PHE A 326 -33.84 15.95 -13.06
C PHE A 326 -35.21 16.36 -12.48
N PRO A 327 -35.28 16.89 -11.24
CA PRO A 327 -36.55 17.26 -10.62
C PRO A 327 -37.31 18.34 -11.41
N ASP A 328 -38.60 18.12 -11.66
CA ASP A 328 -39.49 19.10 -12.29
C ASP A 328 -40.00 20.12 -11.26
N ILE A 329 -39.09 20.96 -10.78
CA ILE A 329 -39.35 21.98 -9.76
C ILE A 329 -39.28 23.36 -10.43
N ILE A 330 -40.36 24.14 -10.32
CA ILE A 330 -40.42 25.53 -10.79
C ILE A 330 -40.06 26.45 -9.62
N LEU A 331 -39.04 27.29 -9.80
CA LEU A 331 -38.63 28.28 -8.80
C LEU A 331 -38.96 29.70 -9.26
N ASP A 332 -39.24 30.60 -8.32
CA ASP A 332 -39.60 32.00 -8.62
C ASP A 332 -38.46 32.81 -9.27
N ASN A 333 -37.19 32.37 -9.15
CA ASN A 333 -36.02 33.06 -9.71
C ASN A 333 -34.94 32.08 -10.21
N GLU A 334 -35.24 31.29 -11.23
CA GLU A 334 -34.30 30.30 -11.80
C GLU A 334 -33.09 30.92 -12.49
N SER A 335 -33.24 32.12 -13.06
CA SER A 335 -32.17 32.83 -13.77
C SER A 335 -31.03 33.29 -12.84
N GLY A 336 -31.30 33.42 -11.54
CA GLY A 336 -30.34 33.79 -10.50
C GLY A 336 -29.63 32.62 -9.82
N VAL A 337 -30.02 31.37 -10.07
CA VAL A 337 -29.43 30.18 -9.41
C VAL A 337 -28.29 29.63 -10.25
N PRO A 338 -27.03 29.68 -9.77
CA PRO A 338 -25.90 29.11 -10.51
C PRO A 338 -25.86 27.58 -10.39
N VAL A 339 -25.54 26.91 -11.49
CA VAL A 339 -25.49 25.45 -11.63
C VAL A 339 -24.13 25.05 -12.18
N ILE A 340 -23.46 24.09 -11.54
CA ILE A 340 -22.07 23.73 -11.85
C ILE A 340 -22.02 22.42 -12.62
N LEU A 341 -21.58 22.45 -13.88
CA LEU A 341 -21.46 21.25 -14.70
C LEU A 341 -20.26 20.41 -14.29
N LEU A 342 -20.51 19.11 -14.13
CA LEU A 342 -19.50 18.10 -13.85
C LEU A 342 -19.31 17.20 -15.08
N THR A 343 -18.06 16.93 -15.42
CA THR A 343 -17.68 15.97 -16.46
C THR A 343 -17.15 14.69 -15.84
N HIS A 344 -17.28 13.59 -16.59
CA HIS A 344 -17.00 12.25 -16.11
C HIS A 344 -15.56 12.13 -15.58
N TYR A 345 -15.43 11.69 -14.32
CA TYR A 345 -14.14 11.54 -13.65
C TYR A 345 -14.15 10.34 -12.71
N ASN A 346 -14.02 9.14 -13.26
CA ASN A 346 -14.14 7.90 -12.49
C ASN A 346 -12.94 7.69 -11.55
N LEU A 347 -13.14 7.93 -10.25
CA LEU A 347 -12.15 7.68 -9.20
C LEU A 347 -11.85 6.19 -9.02
N MET A 348 -12.85 5.33 -9.23
CA MET A 348 -12.66 3.88 -9.17
C MET A 348 -11.66 3.47 -10.23
N ASP A 349 -11.85 3.91 -11.47
CA ASP A 349 -10.91 3.59 -12.56
C ASP A 349 -9.53 4.19 -12.31
N LYS A 350 -9.47 5.44 -11.88
CA LYS A 350 -8.18 6.10 -11.62
C LYS A 350 -7.38 5.40 -10.50
N ILE A 351 -8.05 4.97 -9.44
CA ILE A 351 -7.40 4.42 -8.24
C ILE A 351 -7.15 2.91 -8.38
N LEU A 352 -8.11 2.15 -8.91
CA LEU A 352 -8.04 0.69 -9.09
C LEU A 352 -7.30 0.32 -10.37
N PHE A 353 -7.52 1.07 -11.45
CA PHE A 353 -7.01 0.78 -12.79
C PHE A 353 -6.15 1.93 -13.30
N LYS A 354 -5.04 2.24 -12.61
CA LYS A 354 -4.06 3.22 -13.11
C LYS A 354 -3.75 2.92 -14.58
N GLN A 355 -4.22 3.78 -15.48
CA GLN A 355 -3.99 3.66 -16.92
C GLN A 355 -2.49 3.46 -17.17
N GLY A 356 -2.14 2.35 -17.84
CA GLY A 356 -0.77 2.15 -18.36
C GLY A 356 -0.06 0.85 -17.96
N ARG A 357 -0.69 -0.08 -17.24
CA ARG A 357 -0.26 -1.49 -17.29
C ARG A 357 -1.43 -2.33 -17.75
N LYS A 358 -1.60 -2.42 -19.07
CA LYS A 358 -2.13 -3.66 -19.65
C LYS A 358 -1.32 -4.77 -18.98
N ILE A 359 -1.95 -5.62 -18.17
CA ILE A 359 -1.43 -6.98 -18.02
C ILE A 359 -1.42 -7.47 -19.46
N PRO A 360 -0.25 -7.69 -20.09
CA PRO A 360 -0.24 -8.02 -21.50
C PRO A 360 -1.13 -9.25 -21.70
N GLU A 361 -2.09 -9.19 -22.62
CA GLU A 361 -2.94 -10.33 -23.04
C GLU A 361 -2.10 -11.57 -23.42
N ARG A 362 -0.78 -11.40 -23.59
CA ARG A 362 0.18 -12.50 -23.66
C ARG A 362 0.23 -13.40 -22.42
N PHE A 363 -0.23 -13.00 -21.23
CA PHE A 363 -0.05 -13.78 -20.00
C PHE A 363 -1.13 -14.83 -19.72
N GLU A 364 -2.33 -14.72 -20.31
CA GLU A 364 -3.32 -15.81 -20.28
C GLU A 364 -2.91 -17.00 -21.15
N LYS A 365 -2.03 -16.78 -22.14
CA LYS A 365 -1.49 -17.87 -22.98
C LYS A 365 -0.28 -18.59 -22.39
N TYR A 366 0.27 -18.16 -21.24
CA TYR A 366 1.44 -18.82 -20.62
C TYR A 366 1.09 -19.73 -19.44
N SER A 367 -0.17 -19.83 -19.00
CA SER A 367 -0.55 -20.78 -17.95
C SER A 367 -0.69 -22.22 -18.46
N THR A 368 -0.85 -22.43 -19.76
CA THR A 368 -1.21 -23.74 -20.33
C THR A 368 -0.08 -24.49 -21.04
N SER A 369 1.15 -23.94 -21.16
CA SER A 369 2.17 -24.61 -22.00
C SER A 369 3.65 -24.37 -21.65
N CYS A 370 4.07 -24.40 -20.37
CA CYS A 370 5.50 -24.24 -20.05
C CYS A 370 6.00 -25.18 -18.92
N PRO A 371 6.98 -26.08 -19.17
CA PRO A 371 7.31 -27.16 -18.23
C PRO A 371 8.43 -26.86 -17.22
N SER A 372 8.98 -25.64 -17.13
CA SER A 372 10.10 -25.36 -16.21
C SER A 372 9.67 -24.78 -14.84
N GLU A 373 10.20 -25.35 -13.76
CA GLU A 373 9.97 -24.96 -12.36
C GLU A 373 10.32 -23.47 -12.08
N LYS A 374 11.34 -22.93 -12.78
CA LYS A 374 11.71 -21.50 -12.72
C LYS A 374 10.65 -20.58 -13.33
N ALA A 375 9.90 -21.04 -14.34
CA ALA A 375 8.82 -20.28 -14.95
C ALA A 375 7.58 -20.26 -14.03
N ARG A 376 7.24 -21.40 -13.41
CA ARG A 376 6.17 -21.49 -12.40
C ARG A 376 6.44 -20.56 -11.21
N ALA A 377 7.63 -20.59 -10.62
CA ALA A 377 8.01 -19.69 -9.53
C ALA A 377 7.95 -18.19 -9.93
N ARG A 378 8.19 -17.88 -11.21
CA ARG A 378 8.10 -16.51 -11.73
C ARG A 378 6.65 -16.07 -11.95
N VAL A 379 5.78 -16.97 -12.40
CA VAL A 379 4.33 -16.72 -12.51
C VAL A 379 3.71 -16.54 -11.12
N THR A 380 4.03 -17.40 -10.15
CA THR A 380 3.55 -17.27 -8.77
C THR A 380 3.93 -15.93 -8.14
N ARG A 381 5.20 -15.51 -8.27
CA ARG A 381 5.64 -14.19 -7.79
C ARG A 381 4.97 -13.03 -8.50
N LEU A 382 4.62 -13.18 -9.78
CA LEU A 382 3.91 -12.14 -10.54
C LEU A 382 2.42 -12.07 -10.17
N VAL A 383 1.78 -13.21 -9.90
CA VAL A 383 0.41 -13.29 -9.37
C VAL A 383 0.35 -12.71 -7.97
N GLU A 384 1.30 -13.05 -7.10
CA GLU A 384 1.42 -12.49 -5.74
C GLU A 384 1.70 -10.99 -5.77
N ALA A 385 2.57 -10.52 -6.68
CA ALA A 385 2.77 -9.08 -6.91
C ALA A 385 1.50 -8.38 -7.43
N ALA A 386 0.73 -9.02 -8.31
CA ALA A 386 -0.56 -8.50 -8.79
C ALA A 386 -1.61 -8.43 -7.66
N ARG A 387 -1.64 -9.43 -6.77
CA ARG A 387 -2.49 -9.46 -5.57
C ARG A 387 -2.14 -8.35 -4.57
N LEU A 388 -0.86 -8.23 -4.21
CA LEU A 388 -0.37 -7.15 -3.33
C LEU A 388 -0.67 -5.76 -3.93
N THR A 389 -0.59 -5.64 -5.25
CA THR A 389 -0.94 -4.41 -5.96
C THR A 389 -2.44 -4.12 -5.81
N LYS A 390 -3.34 -5.08 -6.10
CA LYS A 390 -4.81 -4.92 -5.95
C LYS A 390 -5.23 -4.52 -4.53
N MET A 391 -4.72 -5.19 -3.50
CA MET A 391 -5.03 -4.85 -2.09
C MET A 391 -4.58 -3.42 -1.73
N SER A 392 -3.41 -3.01 -2.23
CA SER A 392 -2.93 -1.64 -2.04
C SER A 392 -3.83 -0.59 -2.73
N HIS A 393 -4.50 -0.95 -3.83
CA HIS A 393 -5.41 -0.05 -4.53
C HIS A 393 -6.75 0.10 -3.79
N PHE A 394 -7.33 -1.00 -3.28
CA PHE A 394 -8.54 -0.94 -2.46
C PHE A 394 -8.36 -0.17 -1.16
N SER A 395 -7.24 -0.36 -0.45
CA SER A 395 -6.94 0.42 0.75
C SER A 395 -6.78 1.93 0.46
N ARG A 396 -6.29 2.30 -0.73
CA ARG A 396 -6.24 3.70 -1.17
C ARG A 396 -7.63 4.25 -1.51
N LEU A 397 -8.43 3.49 -2.25
CA LEU A 397 -9.80 3.86 -2.57
C LEU A 397 -10.61 4.09 -1.29
N ARG A 398 -10.52 3.16 -0.33
CA ARG A 398 -11.19 3.25 0.97
C ARG A 398 -10.80 4.53 1.72
N LYS A 399 -9.50 4.86 1.78
CA LYS A 399 -9.02 6.10 2.39
C LYS A 399 -9.59 7.35 1.70
N THR A 400 -9.68 7.34 0.37
CA THR A 400 -10.29 8.43 -0.41
C THR A 400 -11.79 8.56 -0.15
N VAL A 401 -12.50 7.44 -0.01
CA VAL A 401 -13.95 7.40 0.26
C VAL A 401 -14.26 7.86 1.69
N ASP A 402 -13.48 7.41 2.67
CA ASP A 402 -13.63 7.78 4.09
C ASP A 402 -13.26 9.27 4.32
N CYS A 403 -12.20 9.77 3.65
CA CYS A 403 -11.77 11.17 3.71
C CYS A 403 -11.46 11.75 2.30
N PRO A 404 -12.49 12.29 1.61
CA PRO A 404 -12.34 12.89 0.28
C PRO A 404 -11.37 14.06 0.18
N LEU A 405 -10.99 14.71 1.29
CA LEU A 405 -9.99 15.79 1.30
C LEU A 405 -8.67 15.40 0.63
N ILE A 406 -8.37 14.10 0.56
CA ILE A 406 -7.23 13.56 -0.20
C ILE A 406 -7.21 14.01 -1.66
N LEU A 407 -8.37 14.21 -2.28
CA LEU A 407 -8.55 14.61 -3.66
C LEU A 407 -8.10 16.05 -3.94
N LEU A 408 -7.94 16.90 -2.93
CA LEU A 408 -7.43 18.27 -3.11
C LEU A 408 -5.96 18.31 -3.56
N ASN A 409 -5.23 17.21 -3.37
CA ASN A 409 -3.87 17.02 -3.87
C ASN A 409 -3.83 16.32 -5.24
N ASP A 410 -4.99 15.97 -5.81
CA ASP A 410 -5.08 15.35 -7.13
C ASP A 410 -5.11 16.43 -8.23
N PRO A 411 -4.04 16.56 -9.04
CA PRO A 411 -3.95 17.62 -10.04
C PRO A 411 -5.02 17.51 -11.15
N ASP A 412 -5.56 16.31 -11.36
CA ASP A 412 -6.53 16.05 -12.44
C ASP A 412 -7.98 16.18 -11.96
N PHE A 413 -8.22 16.28 -10.64
CA PHE A 413 -9.60 16.41 -10.11
C PHE A 413 -10.29 17.67 -10.63
N LYS A 414 -9.54 18.76 -10.83
CA LYS A 414 -10.06 19.99 -11.43
C LYS A 414 -10.67 19.79 -12.83
N ASP A 415 -10.24 18.76 -13.55
CA ASP A 415 -10.73 18.49 -14.89
C ASP A 415 -12.13 17.87 -14.86
N SER A 416 -12.64 17.46 -13.69
CA SER A 416 -14.03 17.04 -13.49
C SER A 416 -15.02 18.21 -13.45
N ILE A 417 -14.54 19.46 -13.38
CA ILE A 417 -15.37 20.66 -13.31
C ILE A 417 -15.27 21.38 -14.65
N GLU A 418 -16.41 21.62 -15.31
CA GLU A 418 -16.43 22.21 -16.65
C GLU A 418 -16.66 23.73 -16.62
N TYR A 419 -17.88 24.15 -16.32
CA TYR A 419 -18.31 25.55 -16.29
C TYR A 419 -19.59 25.68 -15.45
N TYR A 420 -20.09 26.89 -15.24
CA TYR A 420 -21.38 27.11 -14.59
C TYR A 420 -22.36 27.84 -15.51
N TYR A 421 -23.64 27.56 -15.32
CA TYR A 421 -24.76 28.21 -16.03
C TYR A 421 -25.81 28.63 -15.00
N ASN A 422 -26.82 29.40 -15.39
CA ASN A 422 -28.00 29.52 -14.55
C ASN A 422 -28.92 28.30 -14.73
N LEU A 423 -29.82 28.08 -13.77
CA LEU A 423 -30.71 26.93 -13.75
C LEU A 423 -31.63 26.87 -14.97
N GLU A 424 -32.15 28.02 -15.41
CA GLU A 424 -32.98 28.14 -16.61
C GLU A 424 -32.25 27.64 -17.87
N SER A 425 -31.01 28.11 -18.09
CA SER A 425 -30.18 27.67 -19.23
C SER A 425 -29.87 26.18 -19.13
N PHE A 426 -29.59 25.66 -17.93
CA PHE A 426 -29.31 24.25 -17.73
C PHE A 426 -30.53 23.36 -18.02
N LYS A 427 -31.74 23.77 -17.59
CA LYS A 427 -33.00 23.11 -17.96
C LYS A 427 -33.17 23.06 -19.48
N GLY A 428 -32.89 24.15 -20.18
CA GLY A 428 -32.89 24.19 -21.64
C GLY A 428 -31.93 23.17 -22.26
N LEU A 429 -30.72 23.03 -21.72
CA LEU A 429 -29.75 22.02 -22.19
C LEU A 429 -30.28 20.58 -22.04
N ILE A 430 -30.91 20.27 -20.90
CA ILE A 430 -31.51 18.95 -20.66
C ILE A 430 -32.68 18.70 -21.62
N GLN A 431 -33.59 19.67 -21.77
CA GLN A 431 -34.76 19.54 -22.66
C GLN A 431 -34.38 19.32 -24.13
N HIS A 432 -33.28 19.92 -24.58
CA HIS A 432 -32.76 19.74 -25.95
C HIS A 432 -31.88 18.50 -26.12
N GLY A 433 -31.74 17.65 -25.08
CA GLY A 433 -30.94 16.43 -25.14
C GLY A 433 -29.44 16.66 -25.35
N VAL A 434 -28.95 17.84 -24.96
CA VAL A 434 -27.53 18.21 -25.14
C VAL A 434 -26.69 17.45 -24.13
N GLN A 435 -25.84 16.54 -24.60
CA GLN A 435 -24.95 15.73 -23.75
C GLN A 435 -23.53 16.30 -23.62
N THR A 436 -23.23 17.39 -24.32
CA THR A 436 -21.90 18.02 -24.31
C THR A 436 -22.00 19.47 -23.88
N GLY A 437 -21.09 19.93 -23.02
CA GLY A 437 -21.11 21.27 -22.48
C GLY A 437 -20.89 22.32 -23.58
N PRO A 438 -21.68 23.41 -23.62
CA PRO A 438 -21.65 24.38 -24.72
C PRO A 438 -20.29 25.04 -24.96
N ARG A 439 -19.51 25.23 -23.88
CA ARG A 439 -18.23 25.97 -23.94
C ARG A 439 -17.06 25.09 -24.34
N THR A 440 -16.95 23.89 -23.77
CA THR A 440 -15.79 23.02 -23.98
C THR A 440 -16.05 21.89 -24.96
N ARG A 441 -17.32 21.65 -25.30
CA ARG A 441 -17.80 20.51 -26.11
C ARG A 441 -17.43 19.14 -25.50
N ARG A 442 -17.12 19.10 -24.21
CA ARG A 442 -16.87 17.85 -23.48
C ARG A 442 -18.20 17.24 -23.04
N PRO A 443 -18.31 15.90 -23.01
CA PRO A 443 -19.47 15.26 -22.42
C PRO A 443 -19.55 15.61 -20.92
N PHE A 444 -20.72 16.02 -20.45
CA PHE A 444 -20.96 16.24 -19.02
C PHE A 444 -21.85 15.14 -18.46
N THR A 445 -21.63 14.77 -17.19
CA THR A 445 -22.41 13.74 -16.49
C THR A 445 -23.70 14.32 -15.91
N GLY A 446 -23.65 15.57 -15.48
CA GLY A 446 -24.78 16.32 -14.96
C GLY A 446 -24.29 17.63 -14.37
N ALA A 447 -25.08 18.21 -13.49
CA ALA A 447 -24.69 19.43 -12.81
C ALA A 447 -25.15 19.47 -11.36
N ILE A 448 -24.41 20.19 -10.52
CA ILE A 448 -24.78 20.46 -9.14
C ILE A 448 -25.63 21.72 -9.11
N VAL A 449 -26.87 21.58 -8.62
CA VAL A 449 -27.79 22.69 -8.37
C VAL A 449 -27.73 23.00 -6.86
N PRO A 450 -27.13 24.11 -6.40
CA PRO A 450 -26.81 24.36 -4.98
C PRO A 450 -28.04 24.75 -4.13
N LEU A 451 -29.08 23.93 -4.18
CA LEU A 451 -30.38 24.09 -3.53
C LEU A 451 -30.77 22.76 -2.85
N GLU A 452 -31.50 22.85 -1.73
CA GLU A 452 -31.79 21.68 -0.89
C GLU A 452 -32.77 20.71 -1.55
N GLU A 453 -33.66 21.26 -2.38
CA GLU A 453 -34.65 20.55 -3.18
C GLU A 453 -34.01 19.59 -4.20
N PHE A 454 -32.72 19.80 -4.51
CA PHE A 454 -31.94 19.00 -5.44
C PHE A 454 -30.91 18.10 -4.75
N ASP A 455 -30.94 17.96 -3.41
CA ASP A 455 -29.94 17.20 -2.65
C ASP A 455 -29.77 15.75 -3.14
N ASP A 456 -30.87 15.03 -3.39
CA ASP A 456 -30.84 13.64 -3.87
C ASP A 456 -30.31 13.55 -5.30
N TYR A 457 -30.75 14.46 -6.18
CA TYR A 457 -30.24 14.57 -7.55
C TYR A 457 -28.73 14.88 -7.57
N ASN A 458 -28.28 15.84 -6.75
CA ASN A 458 -26.87 16.20 -6.67
C ASN A 458 -26.02 15.02 -6.15
N ASP A 459 -26.50 14.28 -5.15
CA ASP A 459 -25.82 13.08 -4.64
C ASP A 459 -25.75 11.97 -5.70
N TYR A 460 -26.79 11.82 -6.51
CA TYR A 460 -26.79 10.95 -7.68
C TYR A 460 -25.73 11.39 -8.71
N ILE A 461 -25.69 12.67 -9.08
CA ILE A 461 -24.71 13.23 -10.02
C ILE A 461 -23.27 13.04 -9.52
N LEU A 462 -22.97 13.27 -8.24
CA LEU A 462 -21.66 12.97 -7.67
C LEU A 462 -21.29 11.48 -7.81
N SER A 463 -22.26 10.60 -7.60
CA SER A 463 -22.07 9.14 -7.71
C SER A 463 -21.82 8.71 -9.16
N CYS A 464 -22.54 9.28 -10.13
CA CYS A 464 -22.32 9.08 -11.56
C CYS A 464 -20.95 9.60 -12.00
N THR A 465 -20.61 10.82 -11.56
CA THR A 465 -19.38 11.52 -11.97
C THR A 465 -18.14 10.82 -11.44
N TYR A 466 -18.12 10.49 -10.15
CA TYR A 466 -16.91 10.05 -9.45
C TYR A 466 -16.81 8.55 -9.23
N PHE A 467 -17.94 7.83 -9.27
CA PHE A 467 -18.00 6.41 -8.93
C PHE A 467 -18.74 5.57 -9.99
N ALA A 468 -18.93 6.09 -11.20
CA ALA A 468 -19.61 5.39 -12.30
C ALA A 468 -20.96 4.79 -11.88
N SER A 469 -21.76 5.60 -11.16
CA SER A 469 -23.11 5.24 -10.70
C SER A 469 -23.14 4.07 -9.72
N ARG A 470 -22.06 3.85 -8.98
CA ARG A 470 -21.97 2.82 -7.93
C ARG A 470 -22.36 3.38 -6.56
N ARG A 471 -23.07 2.59 -5.73
CA ARG A 471 -23.42 2.90 -4.33
C ARG A 471 -22.18 2.82 -3.41
N VAL A 472 -21.21 3.69 -3.65
CA VAL A 472 -20.02 3.81 -2.80
C VAL A 472 -20.37 4.67 -1.58
N PRO A 473 -20.09 4.22 -0.34
CA PRO A 473 -20.52 4.94 0.84
C PRO A 473 -19.47 5.99 1.27
N TYR A 474 -19.28 7.03 0.44
CA TYR A 474 -18.32 8.12 0.67
C TYR A 474 -18.87 9.21 1.60
N ASN A 475 -17.96 10.00 2.17
CA ASN A 475 -18.31 11.16 2.98
C ASN A 475 -18.80 12.32 2.08
N LYS A 476 -20.11 12.41 1.88
CA LYS A 476 -20.75 13.39 0.98
C LYS A 476 -20.35 14.83 1.30
N GLY A 477 -20.49 15.27 2.55
CA GLY A 477 -20.14 16.64 2.97
C GLY A 477 -18.70 17.03 2.63
N LEU A 478 -17.73 16.12 2.83
CA LEU A 478 -16.34 16.37 2.43
C LEU A 478 -16.15 16.36 0.91
N LEU A 479 -16.86 15.53 0.15
CA LEU A 479 -16.77 15.55 -1.31
C LEU A 479 -17.32 16.87 -1.90
N TYR A 480 -18.44 17.36 -1.38
CA TYR A 480 -18.96 18.70 -1.73
C TYR A 480 -17.95 19.80 -1.41
N TYR A 481 -17.29 19.73 -0.24
CA TYR A 481 -16.23 20.66 0.11
C TYR A 481 -15.04 20.61 -0.88
N VAL A 482 -14.64 19.42 -1.33
CA VAL A 482 -13.59 19.25 -2.34
C VAL A 482 -14.00 19.91 -3.67
N VAL A 483 -15.24 19.71 -4.12
CA VAL A 483 -15.77 20.37 -5.32
C VAL A 483 -15.71 21.89 -5.17
N TYR A 484 -16.20 22.42 -4.04
CA TYR A 484 -16.13 23.86 -3.74
C TYR A 484 -14.70 24.42 -3.76
N LYS A 485 -13.78 23.77 -3.05
CA LYS A 485 -12.37 24.20 -3.01
C LYS A 485 -11.65 24.08 -4.33
N THR A 486 -12.15 23.22 -5.22
CA THR A 486 -11.66 23.15 -6.59
C THR A 486 -12.21 24.31 -7.42
N CYS A 487 -13.52 24.60 -7.33
CA CYS A 487 -14.15 25.79 -7.96
C CYS A 487 -13.47 27.10 -7.54
N GLU A 488 -13.17 27.28 -6.25
CA GLU A 488 -12.50 28.47 -5.70
C GLU A 488 -11.15 28.75 -6.38
N LYS A 489 -10.45 27.72 -6.88
CA LYS A 489 -9.16 27.85 -7.56
C LYS A 489 -9.27 28.06 -9.06
N LEU A 490 -10.46 27.91 -9.65
CA LEU A 490 -10.70 27.98 -11.09
C LEU A 490 -11.05 29.39 -11.52
N LYS A 491 -10.15 30.03 -12.29
CA LYS A 491 -10.30 31.43 -12.74
C LYS A 491 -11.56 31.73 -13.56
N TYR A 492 -12.19 30.70 -14.12
CA TYR A 492 -13.37 30.83 -14.97
C TYR A 492 -14.70 30.64 -14.22
N ILE A 493 -14.65 30.34 -12.91
CA ILE A 493 -15.83 30.36 -12.04
C ILE A 493 -15.84 31.71 -11.32
N GLU A 494 -16.96 32.43 -11.39
CA GLU A 494 -17.05 33.76 -10.79
C GLU A 494 -17.13 33.69 -9.24
N PRO A 495 -16.59 34.70 -8.52
CA PRO A 495 -16.57 34.69 -7.05
C PRO A 495 -17.94 34.60 -6.37
N ASN A 496 -18.98 35.22 -6.95
CA ASN A 496 -20.36 35.13 -6.46
C ASN A 496 -20.91 33.69 -6.54
N VAL A 497 -20.56 32.94 -7.59
CA VAL A 497 -20.94 31.53 -7.74
C VAL A 497 -20.23 30.67 -6.70
N VAL A 498 -18.94 30.94 -6.46
CA VAL A 498 -18.15 30.25 -5.42
C VAL A 498 -18.77 30.49 -4.04
N GLU A 499 -19.16 31.72 -3.72
CA GLU A 499 -19.80 32.03 -2.43
C GLU A 499 -21.19 31.41 -2.29
N TYR A 500 -21.99 31.40 -3.37
CA TYR A 500 -23.29 30.72 -3.40
C TYR A 500 -23.13 29.21 -3.11
N LEU A 501 -22.18 28.56 -3.80
CA LEU A 501 -21.86 27.16 -3.59
C LEU A 501 -21.35 26.91 -2.16
N LYS A 502 -20.50 27.78 -1.61
CA LYS A 502 -20.01 27.66 -0.23
C LYS A 502 -21.15 27.59 0.77
N GLY A 503 -22.17 28.46 0.62
CA GLY A 503 -23.38 28.43 1.44
C GLY A 503 -24.10 27.08 1.39
N TYR A 504 -24.23 26.49 0.19
CA TYR A 504 -24.78 25.15 0.00
C TYR A 504 -23.90 24.05 0.63
N VAL A 505 -22.58 24.11 0.45
CA VAL A 505 -21.64 23.14 1.04
C VAL A 505 -21.70 23.16 2.56
N ILE A 506 -21.80 24.33 3.20
CA ILE A 506 -21.97 24.43 4.65
C ILE A 506 -23.22 23.65 5.09
N LYS A 507 -24.36 23.80 4.40
CA LYS A 507 -25.58 23.03 4.69
C LYS A 507 -25.36 21.52 4.53
N ARG A 508 -24.69 21.08 3.48
CA ARG A 508 -24.39 19.65 3.24
C ARG A 508 -23.45 19.07 4.29
N ILE A 509 -22.45 19.82 4.74
CA ILE A 509 -21.58 19.42 5.86
C ILE A 509 -22.41 19.25 7.14
N ALA A 510 -23.29 20.21 7.44
CA ALA A 510 -24.15 20.17 8.64
C ALA A 510 -25.07 18.94 8.68
N LYS A 511 -25.60 18.53 7.54
CA LYS A 511 -26.48 17.33 7.42
C LYS A 511 -25.71 16.01 7.39
N THR A 512 -24.39 16.03 7.17
CA THR A 512 -23.60 14.79 6.97
C THR A 512 -23.25 14.13 8.31
N LYS A 513 -23.58 12.83 8.43
CA LYS A 513 -23.17 11.97 9.56
C LYS A 513 -22.12 10.96 9.12
N CYS A 514 -21.13 10.73 9.94
CA CYS A 514 -20.06 9.76 9.70
C CYS A 514 -19.60 9.11 11.01
N PHE A 515 -18.61 8.22 10.92
CA PHE A 515 -17.96 7.69 12.12
C PHE A 515 -16.95 8.71 12.66
N LEU A 516 -16.77 8.73 13.99
CA LEU A 516 -15.91 9.70 14.69
C LEU A 516 -14.47 9.76 14.15
N GLY A 517 -13.88 8.62 13.80
CA GLY A 517 -12.55 8.53 13.19
C GLY A 517 -12.51 8.69 11.66
N LEU A 518 -13.65 9.01 11.01
CA LEU A 518 -13.93 8.95 9.56
C LEU A 518 -13.83 7.55 8.93
N SER A 519 -13.10 6.63 9.55
CA SER A 519 -12.92 5.25 9.14
C SER A 519 -14.07 4.35 9.58
N LYS A 520 -14.36 3.33 8.76
CA LYS A 520 -15.32 2.26 9.06
C LYS A 520 -14.67 0.99 9.64
N MET A 521 -13.37 1.04 9.97
CA MET A 521 -12.64 -0.13 10.48
C MET A 521 -12.80 -0.25 11.99
N SER A 522 -13.41 -1.35 12.45
CA SER A 522 -13.61 -1.64 13.87
C SER A 522 -12.30 -1.80 14.66
N ILE A 523 -11.22 -2.24 14.00
CA ILE A 523 -9.94 -2.56 14.65
C ILE A 523 -9.22 -1.27 15.10
N ASP A 524 -9.32 -0.22 14.28
CA ASP A 524 -8.53 0.99 14.49
C ASP A 524 -9.31 2.17 15.08
N ASP A 525 -10.64 2.14 15.02
CA ASP A 525 -11.47 3.33 15.24
C ASP A 525 -12.76 3.10 16.04
N PRO A 526 -13.22 4.12 16.80
CA PRO A 526 -14.54 4.10 17.40
C PRO A 526 -15.61 4.12 16.31
N LEU A 527 -16.42 3.05 16.24
CA LEU A 527 -17.61 2.98 15.38
C LEU A 527 -18.80 3.74 15.97
N ILE A 528 -18.57 4.97 16.42
CA ILE A 528 -19.58 5.87 16.97
C ILE A 528 -19.99 6.83 15.84
N ARG A 529 -21.29 6.87 15.51
CA ARG A 529 -21.82 7.81 14.52
C ARG A 529 -22.00 9.19 15.15
N VAL A 530 -21.43 10.20 14.51
CA VAL A 530 -21.47 11.61 14.90
C VAL A 530 -21.68 12.47 13.66
N ASP A 531 -21.92 13.76 13.88
CA ASP A 531 -21.94 14.76 12.82
C ASP A 531 -20.53 14.96 12.25
N LEU A 532 -20.44 15.33 10.98
CA LEU A 532 -19.17 15.47 10.29
C LEU A 532 -18.23 16.46 11.01
N THR A 533 -18.77 17.57 11.50
CA THR A 533 -17.96 18.60 12.18
C THR A 533 -17.32 18.06 13.46
N THR A 534 -18.03 17.26 14.26
CA THR A 534 -17.48 16.57 15.43
C THR A 534 -16.39 15.58 15.05
N ALA A 535 -16.58 14.80 13.98
CA ALA A 535 -15.54 13.89 13.48
C ALA A 535 -14.28 14.63 13.01
N LEU A 536 -14.43 15.76 12.33
CA LEU A 536 -13.30 16.61 11.94
C LEU A 536 -12.58 17.20 13.14
N TRP A 537 -13.31 17.64 14.17
CA TRP A 537 -12.70 18.15 15.40
C TRP A 537 -11.90 17.09 16.14
N TYR A 538 -12.45 15.87 16.23
CA TYR A 538 -11.72 14.73 16.77
C TYR A 538 -10.46 14.39 15.97
N CYS A 539 -10.57 14.41 14.64
CA CYS A 539 -9.46 14.10 13.75
C CYS A 539 -8.35 15.17 13.78
N ALA A 540 -8.72 16.44 13.90
CA ALA A 540 -7.79 17.57 13.89
C ALA A 540 -7.13 17.81 15.25
N GLU A 541 -7.88 17.71 16.36
CA GLU A 541 -7.44 18.18 17.67
C GLU A 541 -7.68 17.16 18.80
N LEU A 542 -8.92 16.71 19.02
CA LEU A 542 -9.27 16.02 20.28
C LEU A 542 -8.55 14.68 20.45
N SER A 543 -8.32 13.94 19.36
CA SER A 543 -7.52 12.71 19.42
C SER A 543 -6.07 12.96 19.87
N SER A 544 -5.50 14.12 19.57
CA SER A 544 -4.18 14.53 20.05
C SER A 544 -4.23 14.82 21.55
N ILE A 545 -5.27 15.49 22.04
CA ILE A 545 -5.48 15.74 23.49
C ILE A 545 -5.58 14.41 24.26
N LEU A 546 -6.28 13.43 23.69
CA LEU A 546 -6.51 12.13 24.32
C LEU A 546 -5.26 11.22 24.29
N PHE A 547 -4.52 11.19 23.18
CA PHE A 547 -3.55 10.11 22.94
C PHE A 547 -2.10 10.56 22.71
N LYS A 548 -1.80 11.86 22.54
CA LYS A 548 -0.44 12.30 22.17
C LYS A 548 0.65 11.87 23.15
N ASN A 549 0.30 11.78 24.44
CA ASN A 549 1.20 11.42 25.54
C ASN A 549 1.01 9.97 26.02
N ASP A 550 0.14 9.19 25.38
CA ASP A 550 -0.14 7.81 25.78
C ASP A 550 0.73 6.83 24.98
N PRO A 551 1.75 6.18 25.57
CA PRO A 551 2.64 5.29 24.83
C PRO A 551 1.95 4.06 24.22
N LYS A 552 0.84 3.61 24.81
CA LYS A 552 0.08 2.43 24.35
C LYS A 552 -0.84 2.81 23.20
N HIS A 553 -1.53 3.94 23.33
CA HIS A 553 -2.58 4.37 22.40
C HIS A 553 -2.17 5.51 21.47
N PHE A 554 -0.90 5.94 21.48
CA PHE A 554 -0.34 6.97 20.59
C PHE A 554 -0.72 6.79 19.12
N ARG A 555 -0.79 5.55 18.63
CA ARG A 555 -1.17 5.25 17.24
C ARG A 555 -2.62 5.64 16.89
N LYS A 556 -3.48 5.87 17.88
CA LYS A 556 -4.88 6.31 17.73
C LYS A 556 -5.01 7.82 17.52
N GLU A 557 -3.92 8.60 17.69
CA GLU A 557 -3.88 10.02 17.34
C GLU A 557 -4.14 10.23 15.83
N LYS A 558 -5.23 10.92 15.48
CA LYS A 558 -5.72 10.98 14.08
C LYS A 558 -5.05 12.03 13.23
N ILE A 559 -4.53 13.10 13.82
CA ILE A 559 -3.77 14.10 13.08
C ILE A 559 -2.54 13.47 12.40
N ARG A 560 -2.02 12.35 12.92
CA ARG A 560 -0.94 11.56 12.28
C ARG A 560 -1.33 11.02 10.89
N MET A 561 -2.60 10.69 10.69
CA MET A 561 -3.16 10.24 9.41
C MET A 561 -3.57 11.42 8.52
N TYR A 562 -4.09 12.49 9.12
CA TYR A 562 -4.72 13.60 8.40
C TYR A 562 -3.90 14.90 8.37
N SER A 563 -2.63 14.88 8.77
CA SER A 563 -1.78 16.09 8.90
C SER A 563 -1.64 16.92 7.62
N HIS A 564 -1.84 16.33 6.45
CA HIS A 564 -1.78 17.06 5.17
C HIS A 564 -3.06 17.83 4.85
N TYR A 565 -4.14 17.59 5.61
CA TYR A 565 -5.48 18.13 5.38
C TYR A 565 -5.98 18.93 6.59
N SER A 566 -5.15 19.13 7.60
CA SER A 566 -5.52 19.81 8.85
C SER A 566 -5.99 21.25 8.61
N GLU A 567 -5.38 21.96 7.66
CA GLU A 567 -5.77 23.32 7.29
C GLU A 567 -7.23 23.37 6.79
N TYR A 568 -7.64 22.42 5.95
CA TYR A 568 -9.01 22.30 5.47
C TYR A 568 -9.99 21.87 6.57
N MET A 569 -9.56 20.98 7.47
CA MET A 569 -10.37 20.61 8.64
C MET A 569 -10.62 21.80 9.56
N LYS A 570 -9.59 22.61 9.85
CA LYS A 570 -9.70 23.83 10.64
C LYS A 570 -10.64 24.84 10.00
N GLU A 571 -10.53 25.07 8.70
CA GLU A 571 -11.41 25.99 7.98
C GLU A 571 -12.88 25.58 8.09
N ILE A 572 -13.20 24.29 7.92
CA ILE A 572 -14.56 23.80 8.11
C ILE A 572 -14.99 24.03 9.56
N LEU A 573 -14.15 23.70 10.54
CA LEU A 573 -14.48 23.89 11.96
C LEU A 573 -14.73 25.36 12.32
N GLU A 574 -14.01 26.28 11.68
CA GLU A 574 -14.21 27.73 11.81
C GLU A 574 -15.60 28.16 11.30
N TRP A 575 -16.06 27.66 10.13
CA TRP A 575 -17.41 27.93 9.63
C TRP A 575 -18.52 27.54 10.61
N PHE A 576 -18.26 26.54 11.45
CA PHE A 576 -19.19 26.05 12.47
C PHE A 576 -18.87 26.53 13.89
N GLN A 577 -17.96 27.49 14.05
CA GLN A 577 -17.64 28.14 15.32
C GLN A 577 -17.17 27.15 16.41
N TYR A 578 -16.30 26.21 16.05
CA TYR A 578 -15.62 25.35 17.03
C TYR A 578 -14.39 26.05 17.62
N ASP A 579 -14.16 25.88 18.92
CA ASP A 579 -12.97 26.41 19.62
C ASP A 579 -11.76 25.46 19.45
N VAL A 580 -11.04 25.66 18.35
CA VAL A 580 -9.87 24.86 17.97
C VAL A 580 -8.59 25.58 18.37
N ASP A 581 -7.70 24.89 19.11
CA ASP A 581 -6.33 25.39 19.33
C ASP A 581 -5.52 25.26 18.03
N THR A 582 -5.66 26.26 17.17
CA THR A 582 -5.04 26.29 15.83
C THR A 582 -3.51 26.18 15.90
N LYS A 583 -2.86 26.77 16.91
CA LYS A 583 -1.40 26.71 17.08
C LYS A 583 -0.94 25.30 17.40
N SER A 584 -1.62 24.62 18.33
CA SER A 584 -1.34 23.23 18.68
C SER A 584 -1.56 22.29 17.49
N VAL A 585 -2.69 22.46 16.77
CA VAL A 585 -2.97 21.67 15.56
C VAL A 585 -1.93 21.88 14.47
N ASP A 586 -1.50 23.12 14.21
CA ASP A 586 -0.52 23.44 13.18
C ASP A 586 0.87 22.90 13.50
N LEU A 587 1.32 23.05 14.75
CA LEU A 587 2.57 22.46 15.21
C LEU A 587 2.54 20.94 15.02
N ARG A 588 1.45 20.30 15.46
CA ARG A 588 1.32 18.84 15.40
C ARG A 588 1.23 18.32 13.96
N ALA A 589 0.49 19.03 13.11
CA ALA A 589 0.42 18.73 11.69
C ALA A 589 1.77 18.90 10.98
N ASP A 590 2.53 19.98 11.24
CA ASP A 590 3.86 20.18 10.67
C ASP A 590 4.84 19.07 11.08
N ILE A 591 4.84 18.68 12.36
CA ILE A 591 5.64 17.54 12.84
C ILE A 591 5.33 16.28 12.02
N PHE A 592 4.06 15.87 11.94
CA PHE A 592 3.71 14.63 11.25
C PHE A 592 3.89 14.72 9.72
N ARG A 593 3.66 15.87 9.09
CA ARG A 593 3.96 16.10 7.66
C ARG A 593 5.44 15.86 7.39
N ASN A 594 6.32 16.46 8.18
CA ASN A 594 7.77 16.33 8.00
C ASN A 594 8.27 14.93 8.37
N VAL A 595 7.88 14.38 9.52
CA VAL A 595 8.30 13.03 9.97
C VAL A 595 7.88 11.97 8.95
N ASN A 596 6.62 12.00 8.46
CA ASN A 596 6.16 11.06 7.44
C ASN A 596 6.91 11.21 6.11
N ARG A 597 7.31 12.43 5.74
CA ARG A 597 8.12 12.68 4.53
C ARG A 597 9.55 12.18 4.70
N LEU A 598 10.17 12.44 5.84
CA LEU A 598 11.52 11.96 6.19
C LEU A 598 11.58 10.43 6.29
N LYS A 599 10.50 9.76 6.74
CA LYS A 599 10.39 8.29 6.73
C LYS A 599 10.59 7.69 5.34
N ARG A 600 10.14 8.36 4.28
CA ARG A 600 10.25 7.88 2.89
C ARG A 600 11.66 8.03 2.31
N ILE A 601 12.53 8.80 2.95
CA ILE A 601 13.91 9.05 2.50
C ILE A 601 14.83 8.07 3.24
N GLY A 602 15.58 7.25 2.52
CA GLY A 602 16.42 6.22 3.13
C GLY A 602 17.64 6.77 3.88
N ARG A 603 18.51 7.52 3.20
CA ARG A 603 19.81 7.96 3.74
C ARG A 603 19.66 9.20 4.62
N ARG A 604 20.36 9.23 5.76
CA ARG A 604 20.38 10.39 6.68
C ARG A 604 20.85 11.68 5.99
N GLU A 605 21.86 11.60 5.14
CA GLU A 605 22.40 12.76 4.41
C GLU A 605 21.38 13.36 3.43
N ASP A 606 20.57 12.51 2.80
CA ASP A 606 19.49 12.95 1.90
C ASP A 606 18.32 13.57 2.70
N LYS A 607 18.04 13.07 3.91
CA LYS A 607 17.08 13.69 4.83
C LYS A 607 17.51 15.09 5.22
N ILE A 608 18.78 15.25 5.62
CA ILE A 608 19.36 16.56 5.94
C ILE A 608 19.28 17.48 4.72
N ARG A 609 19.69 17.00 3.55
CA ARG A 609 19.62 17.79 2.32
C ARG A 609 18.20 18.23 2.01
N HIS A 610 17.21 17.36 2.17
CA HIS A 610 15.80 17.71 1.92
C HIS A 610 15.32 18.85 2.82
N ILE A 611 15.76 18.88 4.08
CA ILE A 611 15.44 19.98 5.01
C ILE A 611 16.20 21.25 4.60
N LEU A 612 17.48 21.15 4.25
CA LEU A 612 18.28 22.29 3.78
C LEU A 612 17.73 22.90 2.49
N GLU A 613 17.10 22.12 1.61
CA GLU A 613 16.38 22.63 0.43
C GLU A 613 15.16 23.49 0.76
N GLN A 614 14.65 23.43 2.00
CA GLN A 614 13.58 24.31 2.48
C GLN A 614 14.12 25.58 3.18
N ILE A 615 15.40 25.59 3.56
CA ILE A 615 16.06 26.69 4.28
C ILE A 615 16.81 27.59 3.29
N PHE A 616 17.59 26.98 2.39
CA PHE A 616 18.48 27.66 1.46
C PHE A 616 17.93 27.70 0.04
N LYS A 617 18.31 28.73 -0.71
CA LYS A 617 17.98 28.88 -2.13
C LYS A 617 18.62 27.76 -2.95
N LYS A 618 17.89 27.31 -3.96
CA LYS A 618 18.29 26.24 -4.87
C LYS A 618 18.36 26.76 -6.31
N GLU A 619 19.56 26.74 -6.89
CA GLU A 619 19.84 27.16 -8.27
C GLU A 619 20.40 25.97 -9.06
N ASP A 620 19.79 25.56 -10.17
CA ASP A 620 20.22 24.38 -10.96
C ASP A 620 20.53 23.12 -10.11
N ARG A 621 19.72 22.88 -9.05
CA ARG A 621 19.88 21.79 -8.07
C ARG A 621 21.02 21.95 -7.05
N ILE A 622 21.81 23.01 -7.13
CA ILE A 622 22.84 23.40 -6.16
C ILE A 622 22.18 24.22 -5.05
N LEU A 623 22.53 23.93 -3.80
CA LEU A 623 22.13 24.74 -2.65
C LEU A 623 23.15 25.84 -2.49
N VAL A 624 22.71 27.10 -2.44
CA VAL A 624 23.60 28.25 -2.27
C VAL A 624 23.41 28.90 -0.90
N SER A 625 24.43 29.60 -0.42
CA SER A 625 24.50 30.26 0.88
C SER A 625 23.65 31.54 0.94
N GLU A 626 22.37 31.40 0.60
CA GLU A 626 21.32 32.42 0.64
C GLU A 626 20.10 31.77 1.29
N MET A 627 19.71 32.24 2.48
CA MET A 627 18.57 31.67 3.20
C MET A 627 17.26 32.28 2.68
N VAL A 628 16.32 31.42 2.29
CA VAL A 628 14.98 31.81 1.84
C VAL A 628 13.98 31.70 2.98
N ASN A 629 14.11 30.68 3.83
CA ASN A 629 13.23 30.48 4.99
C ASN A 629 14.06 30.10 6.23
N PRO A 630 14.66 31.07 6.94
CA PRO A 630 15.45 30.83 8.15
C PRO A 630 14.67 30.09 9.24
N ASP A 631 13.36 30.33 9.34
CA ASP A 631 12.49 29.68 10.33
C ASP A 631 12.47 28.16 10.18
N ASN A 632 12.77 27.60 9.00
CA ASN A 632 12.81 26.14 8.81
C ASN A 632 14.03 25.47 9.46
N ILE A 633 14.98 26.21 10.06
CA ILE A 633 16.15 25.63 10.72
C ILE A 633 15.75 24.65 11.83
N TYR A 634 14.69 24.92 12.59
CA TYR A 634 14.24 24.01 13.67
C TYR A 634 13.83 22.63 13.13
N LYS A 635 13.44 22.51 11.85
CA LYS A 635 13.03 21.22 11.24
C LYS A 635 14.16 20.20 11.19
N LEU A 636 15.42 20.62 11.33
CA LEU A 636 16.55 19.71 11.50
C LEU A 636 16.41 18.83 12.77
N LYS A 637 15.65 19.29 13.77
CA LYS A 637 15.32 18.51 14.99
C LYS A 637 14.45 17.30 14.68
N TYR A 638 13.63 17.35 13.63
CA TYR A 638 12.78 16.24 13.21
C TYR A 638 13.58 14.98 12.82
N LEU A 639 14.89 15.11 12.56
CA LEU A 639 15.79 13.99 12.34
C LEU A 639 16.01 13.12 13.60
N GLN A 640 15.64 13.61 14.78
CA GLN A 640 15.73 12.90 16.06
C GLN A 640 14.42 12.20 16.43
N LEU A 641 13.31 12.53 15.77
CA LEU A 641 11.99 11.99 16.09
C LEU A 641 11.78 10.59 15.49
N ASP A 642 11.21 9.69 16.28
CA ASP A 642 10.77 8.37 15.82
C ASP A 642 9.25 8.37 15.62
N HIS A 643 8.83 8.20 14.37
CA HIS A 643 7.43 8.11 13.97
C HIS A 643 6.61 6.98 14.63
N ASN A 644 7.27 5.99 15.24
CA ASN A 644 6.61 4.86 15.91
C ASN A 644 6.46 5.05 17.42
N LYS A 645 7.05 6.10 18.00
CA LYS A 645 7.03 6.39 19.43
C LYS A 645 6.34 7.72 19.69
N VAL A 646 5.94 7.92 20.94
CA VAL A 646 5.47 9.22 21.44
C VAL A 646 6.52 10.28 21.10
N ILE A 647 6.04 11.40 20.57
CA ILE A 647 6.88 12.52 20.15
C ILE A 647 7.10 13.42 21.36
N ASP A 648 8.35 13.50 21.80
CA ASP A 648 8.77 14.45 22.81
C ASP A 648 8.91 15.86 22.19
N GLU A 649 7.91 16.70 22.44
CA GLU A 649 7.87 18.08 21.95
C GLU A 649 8.92 18.97 22.62
N SER A 650 9.46 18.58 23.78
CA SER A 650 10.52 19.35 24.45
C SER A 650 11.81 19.38 23.63
N LEU A 651 12.07 18.37 22.80
CA LEU A 651 13.18 18.36 21.85
C LEU A 651 13.09 19.47 20.81
N LEU A 652 11.89 20.04 20.60
CA LEU A 652 11.65 21.10 19.63
C LEU A 652 12.02 22.49 20.15
N SER A 653 12.30 22.68 21.44
CA SER A 653 12.68 23.99 22.01
C SER A 653 14.19 24.26 22.01
N ALA A 654 15.04 23.24 21.89
CA ALA A 654 16.51 23.38 21.93
C ALA A 654 17.09 24.18 20.75
N GLU A 655 18.24 24.84 20.91
CA GLU A 655 18.88 25.57 19.79
C GLU A 655 19.50 24.62 18.74
N VAL A 656 19.50 25.02 17.46
CA VAL A 656 20.06 24.21 16.36
C VAL A 656 21.31 24.85 15.78
N ASP A 657 22.45 24.22 16.01
CA ASP A 657 23.68 24.52 15.29
C ASP A 657 23.67 23.85 13.91
N ILE A 658 23.40 24.63 12.87
CA ILE A 658 23.34 24.17 11.48
C ILE A 658 24.69 23.66 10.95
N ASN A 659 25.82 24.10 11.53
CA ASN A 659 27.16 23.65 11.13
C ASN A 659 27.40 22.17 11.45
N LYS A 660 26.61 21.60 12.38
CA LYS A 660 26.59 20.14 12.64
C LYS A 660 26.00 19.36 11.46
N PHE A 661 25.14 19.97 10.66
CA PHE A 661 24.37 19.30 9.60
C PHE A 661 24.87 19.60 8.18
N ALA A 662 25.39 20.80 7.92
CA ALA A 662 25.81 21.24 6.60
C ALA A 662 27.31 21.57 6.54
N HIS A 663 27.88 21.52 5.33
CA HIS A 663 29.23 22.03 5.05
C HIS A 663 29.13 23.26 4.14
N PHE A 664 29.61 24.40 4.62
CA PHE A 664 29.52 25.67 3.91
C PHE A 664 30.80 25.95 3.12
N MET A 665 30.62 26.31 1.84
CA MET A 665 31.71 26.81 1.01
C MET A 665 31.86 28.32 1.21
N ASP A 666 33.10 28.79 1.23
CA ASP A 666 33.44 30.19 1.35
C ASP A 666 33.17 30.91 0.02
N TYR A 667 32.77 32.17 0.12
CA TYR A 667 32.56 33.04 -1.03
C TYR A 667 33.92 33.52 -1.53
N VAL A 668 34.19 33.37 -2.83
CA VAL A 668 35.42 33.89 -3.44
C VAL A 668 35.00 34.80 -4.58
N GLU A 669 35.29 36.10 -4.47
CA GLU A 669 34.92 37.05 -5.51
C GLU A 669 35.55 36.67 -6.86
N THR A 670 34.70 36.60 -7.89
CA THR A 670 35.00 35.99 -9.19
C THR A 670 35.95 36.88 -10.00
N THR A 671 37.24 36.79 -9.73
CA THR A 671 38.27 37.39 -10.59
C THR A 671 38.75 36.44 -11.67
N PHE A 672 38.72 36.92 -12.91
CA PHE A 672 39.12 36.14 -14.08
C PHE A 672 40.64 36.08 -14.13
N VAL A 673 41.21 34.99 -13.60
CA VAL A 673 42.60 34.63 -13.89
C VAL A 673 42.60 33.83 -15.20
N PRO A 674 43.26 34.33 -16.26
CA PRO A 674 43.28 33.65 -17.55
C PRO A 674 43.83 32.22 -17.41
N VAL A 675 43.29 31.29 -18.21
CA VAL A 675 43.85 29.94 -18.31
C VAL A 675 45.05 30.00 -19.25
N CYS A 676 46.24 29.69 -18.73
CA CYS A 676 47.47 29.61 -19.50
C CYS A 676 47.41 28.41 -20.45
N LYS A 677 47.72 28.60 -21.74
CA LYS A 677 47.72 27.52 -22.74
C LYS A 677 48.86 26.52 -22.53
N GLN A 678 49.96 26.96 -21.93
CA GLN A 678 51.17 26.19 -21.68
C GLN A 678 51.02 25.25 -20.48
N THR A 679 50.09 25.55 -19.56
CA THR A 679 49.87 24.74 -18.34
C THR A 679 48.46 24.19 -18.23
N MET A 680 47.49 24.70 -19.01
CA MET A 680 46.06 24.38 -18.95
C MET A 680 45.47 24.59 -17.56
N ARG A 681 45.98 25.61 -16.85
CA ARG A 681 45.60 26.03 -15.50
C ARG A 681 45.52 27.56 -15.47
N PRO A 682 44.86 28.16 -14.46
CA PRO A 682 45.02 29.61 -14.21
C PRO A 682 46.50 29.99 -14.12
N HIS A 683 46.90 31.24 -14.28
CA HIS A 683 48.26 31.65 -13.93
C HIS A 683 48.50 31.53 -12.41
N PHE A 684 49.70 31.10 -12.00
CA PHE A 684 50.12 31.00 -10.60
C PHE A 684 50.65 32.35 -10.09
N VAL A 685 51.32 33.10 -10.95
CA VAL A 685 51.76 34.48 -10.72
C VAL A 685 50.82 35.39 -11.49
N THR A 686 50.35 36.44 -10.83
CA THR A 686 49.37 37.39 -11.37
C THR A 686 50.06 38.66 -11.86
N GLU A 687 49.36 39.54 -12.59
CA GLU A 687 49.94 40.75 -13.19
C GLU A 687 50.61 41.70 -12.18
N ASP A 688 50.24 41.63 -10.88
CA ASP A 688 50.81 42.42 -9.79
C ASP A 688 52.04 41.78 -9.11
N ASN A 689 52.67 40.76 -9.71
CA ASN A 689 53.70 39.91 -9.07
C ASN A 689 53.24 39.25 -7.75
N LYS A 690 51.92 39.13 -7.55
CA LYS A 690 51.32 38.41 -6.42
C LYS A 690 51.03 36.97 -6.79
N SER A 691 51.04 36.10 -5.79
CA SER A 691 50.64 34.71 -5.99
C SER A 691 49.11 34.61 -6.18
N TYR A 692 48.68 33.60 -6.93
CA TYR A 692 47.25 33.27 -7.07
C TYR A 692 46.56 33.08 -5.71
N TYR A 693 47.26 32.50 -4.72
CA TYR A 693 46.68 32.28 -3.39
C TYR A 693 46.46 33.58 -2.63
N GLU A 694 47.39 34.51 -2.68
CA GLU A 694 47.25 35.84 -2.06
C GLU A 694 46.05 36.60 -2.65
N GLN A 695 45.88 36.57 -3.97
CA GLN A 695 44.71 37.19 -4.61
C GLN A 695 43.40 36.49 -4.22
N VAL A 696 43.40 35.18 -4.06
CA VAL A 696 42.20 34.45 -3.62
C VAL A 696 41.89 34.76 -2.16
N VAL A 697 42.87 34.85 -1.26
CA VAL A 697 42.67 35.20 0.17
C VAL A 697 42.00 36.55 0.31
N THR A 698 42.58 37.58 -0.32
CA THR A 698 42.09 38.96 -0.24
C THR A 698 40.66 39.14 -0.75
N LYS A 699 40.18 38.20 -1.57
CA LYS A 699 38.84 38.17 -2.19
C LYS A 699 37.92 37.10 -1.60
N SER A 700 38.40 36.34 -0.62
CA SER A 700 37.64 35.29 0.03
C SER A 700 36.95 35.82 1.27
N ARG A 701 35.67 35.47 1.43
CA ARG A 701 34.91 35.69 2.65
C ARG A 701 34.37 34.37 3.17
N ARG A 702 34.59 34.10 4.47
CA ARG A 702 34.10 32.93 5.16
C ARG A 702 32.61 33.08 5.41
N VAL A 703 31.84 32.08 4.99
CA VAL A 703 30.42 32.00 5.33
C VAL A 703 30.28 31.48 6.76
N VAL A 704 29.72 32.31 7.63
CA VAL A 704 29.47 32.02 9.04
C VAL A 704 27.96 32.09 9.28
N ILE A 705 27.46 31.21 10.14
CA ILE A 705 26.07 31.28 10.61
C ILE A 705 26.11 31.41 12.12
N GLN A 706 25.64 32.55 12.61
CA GLN A 706 25.50 32.88 14.03
C GLN A 706 24.04 33.30 14.27
N ASP A 707 23.43 32.76 15.32
CA ASP A 707 22.04 33.06 15.71
C ASP A 707 21.02 32.90 14.57
N GLY A 708 21.24 31.90 13.71
CA GLY A 708 20.40 31.64 12.53
C GLY A 708 20.55 32.67 11.39
N LYS A 709 21.47 33.62 11.49
CA LYS A 709 21.78 34.63 10.46
C LYS A 709 23.07 34.29 9.74
N LEU A 710 23.07 34.48 8.43
CA LEU A 710 24.22 34.26 7.58
C LEU A 710 25.06 35.54 7.48
N THR A 711 26.33 35.46 7.87
CA THR A 711 27.31 36.55 7.86
C THR A 711 28.55 36.15 7.06
N TRP A 712 29.34 37.15 6.67
CA TRP A 712 30.57 36.96 5.90
C TRP A 712 31.74 37.64 6.59
N GLU A 713 32.77 36.86 6.91
CA GLU A 713 33.97 37.35 7.57
C GLU A 713 35.17 37.31 6.61
N PRO A 714 36.14 38.24 6.70
CA PRO A 714 37.39 38.15 5.95
C PRO A 714 38.14 36.85 6.24
N VAL A 715 38.85 36.33 5.24
CA VAL A 715 39.68 35.12 5.38
C VAL A 715 41.15 35.52 5.44
N GLU A 716 41.88 35.03 6.44
CA GLU A 716 43.34 35.21 6.53
C GLU A 716 44.11 34.07 5.83
N GLN A 717 43.55 32.86 5.83
CA GLN A 717 44.12 31.67 5.20
C GLN A 717 43.07 30.81 4.48
N LEU A 718 43.43 30.30 3.30
CA LEU A 718 42.56 29.44 2.48
C LEU A 718 42.43 28.04 3.07
N ASP A 719 41.20 27.65 3.41
CA ASP A 719 40.85 26.25 3.63
C ASP A 719 40.28 25.65 2.33
N PHE A 720 41.08 24.85 1.63
CA PHE A 720 40.65 24.20 0.38
C PHE A 720 39.49 23.21 0.55
N THR A 721 39.13 22.82 1.78
CA THR A 721 37.91 22.04 2.03
C THR A 721 36.65 22.89 1.88
N ARG A 722 36.77 24.23 2.02
CA ARG A 722 35.68 25.21 1.90
C ARG A 722 35.72 25.99 0.59
N ILE A 723 36.70 25.77 -0.28
CA ILE A 723 36.81 26.47 -1.57
C ILE A 723 36.45 25.54 -2.72
N LEU A 724 35.55 26.01 -3.60
CA LEU A 724 35.19 25.27 -4.81
C LEU A 724 36.23 25.50 -5.93
N SER A 725 37.19 24.59 -6.07
CA SER A 725 38.17 24.63 -7.16
C SER A 725 37.59 24.19 -8.51
N THR A 726 36.79 25.05 -9.17
CA THR A 726 36.15 24.76 -10.47
C THR A 726 37.13 24.39 -11.57
N ASN A 727 38.28 25.06 -11.66
CA ASN A 727 39.36 24.73 -12.60
C ASN A 727 39.85 23.27 -12.45
N LYS A 728 40.12 22.84 -11.21
CA LYS A 728 40.53 21.46 -10.91
C LYS A 728 39.44 20.45 -11.28
N LEU A 729 38.17 20.79 -11.03
CA LEU A 729 37.02 19.96 -11.40
C LEU A 729 36.87 19.86 -12.92
N PHE A 730 37.11 20.93 -13.67
CA PHE A 730 37.02 20.94 -15.13
C PHE A 730 38.10 20.05 -15.76
N ILE A 731 39.35 20.21 -15.33
CA ILE A 731 40.47 19.35 -15.77
C ILE A 731 40.16 17.88 -15.44
N SER A 732 39.64 17.61 -14.23
CA SER A 732 39.28 16.24 -13.83
C SER A 732 38.13 15.67 -14.64
N ASN A 733 37.16 16.50 -15.05
CA ASN A 733 36.06 16.08 -15.92
C ASN A 733 36.59 15.62 -17.29
N ILE A 734 37.48 16.40 -17.91
CA ILE A 734 38.10 16.03 -19.19
C ILE A 734 38.92 14.75 -19.04
N LYS A 735 39.72 14.63 -17.98
CA LYS A 735 40.52 13.41 -17.73
C LYS A 735 39.65 12.18 -17.55
N GLN A 736 38.53 12.30 -16.83
CA GLN A 736 37.64 11.18 -16.54
C GLN A 736 36.85 10.72 -17.78
N PHE A 737 36.37 11.66 -18.62
CA PHE A 737 35.49 11.34 -19.74
C PHE A 737 36.15 11.44 -21.11
N SER A 738 37.42 11.81 -21.16
CA SER A 738 38.20 12.04 -22.39
C SER A 738 37.47 12.91 -23.41
N LYS A 739 36.73 13.92 -22.96
CA LYS A 739 36.01 14.89 -23.81
C LYS A 739 35.79 16.21 -23.11
N TYR A 740 35.64 17.28 -23.89
CA TYR A 740 35.24 18.59 -23.36
C TYR A 740 33.74 18.56 -23.00
N PRO A 741 33.36 18.90 -21.76
CA PRO A 741 31.96 18.91 -21.36
C PRO A 741 31.21 20.10 -21.94
N THR A 742 29.91 19.91 -22.21
CA THR A 742 28.97 21.04 -22.32
C THR A 742 28.82 21.71 -20.95
N ILE A 743 28.31 22.96 -20.90
CA ILE A 743 28.08 23.65 -19.63
C ILE A 743 27.17 22.85 -18.69
N GLY A 744 26.10 22.24 -19.23
CA GLY A 744 25.21 21.37 -18.45
C GLY A 744 25.89 20.11 -17.92
N GLN A 745 26.75 19.46 -18.73
CA GLN A 745 27.54 18.32 -18.27
C GLN A 745 28.52 18.70 -17.17
N PHE A 746 29.13 19.88 -17.25
CA PHE A 746 30.05 20.37 -16.24
C PHE A 746 29.34 20.72 -14.92
N LYS A 747 28.20 21.44 -14.98
CA LYS A 747 27.32 21.70 -13.82
C LYS A 747 26.93 20.39 -13.10
N CYS A 748 26.45 19.39 -13.85
CA CYS A 748 26.11 18.07 -13.31
C CYS A 748 27.31 17.36 -12.66
N TYR A 749 28.50 17.49 -13.25
CA TYR A 749 29.72 16.87 -12.72
C TYR A 749 30.17 17.52 -11.39
N VAL A 750 30.16 18.85 -11.33
CA VAL A 750 30.47 19.60 -10.10
C VAL A 750 29.54 19.16 -8.98
N LEU A 751 28.23 19.15 -9.23
CA LEU A 751 27.25 18.68 -8.27
C LEU A 751 27.53 17.23 -7.86
N LYS A 752 27.73 16.30 -8.80
CA LYS A 752 28.01 14.88 -8.48
C LYS A 752 29.23 14.69 -7.58
N LYS A 753 30.29 15.48 -7.76
CA LYS A 753 31.55 15.35 -7.01
C LYS A 753 31.57 16.11 -5.68
N LYS A 754 30.76 17.17 -5.55
CA LYS A 754 30.80 18.09 -4.40
C LYS A 754 29.49 18.17 -3.62
N LYS A 755 28.48 17.35 -3.95
CA LYS A 755 27.18 17.33 -3.27
C LYS A 755 27.30 17.09 -1.76
N TYR A 756 28.25 16.26 -1.34
CA TYR A 756 28.51 15.92 0.06
C TYR A 756 30.00 16.05 0.39
N PHE A 757 30.29 16.43 1.64
CA PHE A 757 31.63 16.44 2.22
C PHE A 757 31.58 15.77 3.59
N ARG A 758 32.33 14.67 3.77
CA ARG A 758 32.35 13.87 5.01
C ARG A 758 30.94 13.53 5.54
N GLY A 759 30.05 13.15 4.62
CA GLY A 759 28.65 12.80 4.91
C GLY A 759 27.69 13.98 5.18
N LYS A 760 28.16 15.23 5.10
CA LYS A 760 27.31 16.43 5.20
C LYS A 760 26.96 16.98 3.83
N PRO A 761 25.70 17.37 3.56
CA PRO A 761 25.35 18.11 2.36
C PRO A 761 26.12 19.43 2.29
N VAL A 762 26.62 19.76 1.09
CA VAL A 762 27.34 21.00 0.84
C VAL A 762 26.36 22.11 0.45
N VAL A 763 26.52 23.28 1.10
CA VAL A 763 25.92 24.56 0.72
C VAL A 763 27.02 25.40 0.08
N PHE A 764 26.82 25.75 -1.18
CA PHE A 764 27.79 26.42 -2.04
C PHE A 764 27.71 27.94 -1.87
N ALA A 765 28.75 28.67 -2.28
CA ALA A 765 28.69 30.12 -2.32
C ALA A 765 27.68 30.62 -3.37
N THR A 766 27.07 31.78 -3.15
CA THR A 766 26.06 32.39 -4.05
C THR A 766 26.56 32.59 -5.48
N ASN A 767 27.84 32.89 -5.69
CA ASN A 767 28.43 33.08 -7.02
C ASN A 767 28.92 31.77 -7.69
N THR A 768 28.54 30.60 -7.17
CA THR A 768 29.01 29.31 -7.69
C THR A 768 28.65 29.11 -9.16
N MET A 769 27.43 29.49 -9.57
CA MET A 769 26.95 29.31 -10.94
C MET A 769 27.75 30.15 -11.93
N GLU A 770 27.94 31.43 -11.60
CA GLU A 770 28.79 32.35 -12.36
C GLU A 770 30.23 31.82 -12.47
N THR A 771 30.78 31.29 -11.37
CA THR A 771 32.14 30.72 -11.36
C THR A 771 32.28 29.53 -12.29
N ILE A 772 31.28 28.63 -12.31
CA ILE A 772 31.24 27.47 -13.21
C ILE A 772 31.18 27.92 -14.68
N GLU A 773 30.37 28.93 -14.99
CA GLU A 773 30.20 29.46 -16.34
C GLU A 773 31.46 30.19 -16.84
N LYS A 774 32.05 31.06 -16.01
CA LYS A 774 33.34 31.71 -16.30
C LYS A 774 34.45 30.69 -16.55
N THR A 775 34.51 29.63 -15.73
CA THR A 775 35.49 28.53 -15.91
C THR A 775 35.26 27.82 -17.24
N HIS A 776 34.03 27.43 -17.56
CA HIS A 776 33.71 26.77 -18.82
C HIS A 776 34.08 27.63 -20.03
N ALA A 777 33.73 28.91 -20.01
CA ALA A 777 34.06 29.87 -21.05
C ALA A 777 35.59 30.03 -21.24
N ALA A 778 36.35 30.07 -20.15
CA ALA A 778 37.81 30.16 -20.19
C ALA A 778 38.43 28.96 -20.92
N TYR A 779 38.04 27.72 -20.56
CA TYR A 779 38.56 26.52 -21.22
C TYR A 779 38.04 26.33 -22.65
N LYS A 780 36.87 26.90 -22.98
CA LYS A 780 36.37 26.93 -24.36
C LYS A 780 37.29 27.76 -25.27
N LYS A 781 37.83 28.88 -24.78
CA LYS A 781 38.78 29.74 -25.51
C LYS A 781 40.19 29.13 -25.63
N THR A 782 40.57 28.25 -24.71
CA THR A 782 41.90 27.60 -24.68
C THR A 782 41.88 26.14 -25.14
N ARG A 783 40.84 25.75 -25.89
CA ARG A 783 40.61 24.37 -26.32
C ARG A 783 41.76 23.86 -27.21
N THR A 784 42.16 22.61 -26.97
CA THR A 784 43.16 21.90 -27.77
C THR A 784 42.72 20.44 -27.95
N SER A 785 43.53 19.58 -28.58
CA SER A 785 43.21 18.14 -28.66
C SER A 785 43.26 17.52 -27.25
N ILE A 786 42.39 16.55 -26.96
CA ILE A 786 42.30 15.94 -25.62
C ILE A 786 43.63 15.32 -25.19
N ASN A 787 44.36 14.68 -26.10
CA ASN A 787 45.69 14.12 -25.83
C ASN A 787 46.71 15.21 -25.46
N LYS A 788 46.71 16.33 -26.18
CA LYS A 788 47.58 17.48 -25.86
C LYS A 788 47.19 18.13 -24.54
N PHE A 789 45.89 18.27 -24.27
CA PHE A 789 45.37 18.79 -22.99
C PHE A 789 45.82 17.94 -21.80
N ASN A 790 45.67 16.61 -21.90
CA ASN A 790 46.06 15.68 -20.85
C ASN A 790 47.59 15.68 -20.64
N LYS A 791 48.39 15.69 -21.72
CA LYS A 791 49.85 15.78 -21.64
C LYS A 791 50.30 17.07 -20.95
N ILE A 792 49.78 18.22 -21.40
CA ILE A 792 50.13 19.53 -20.84
C ILE A 792 49.73 19.63 -19.36
N SER A 793 48.47 19.34 -19.03
CA SER A 793 47.94 19.49 -17.67
C SER A 793 48.55 18.55 -16.63
N ASN A 794 49.10 17.41 -17.06
CA ASN A 794 49.87 16.49 -16.22
C ASN A 794 51.31 16.99 -15.98
N SER A 795 51.94 17.55 -17.01
CA SER A 795 53.31 18.07 -16.92
C SER A 795 53.44 19.39 -16.13
N SER A 796 52.32 19.98 -15.71
CA SER A 796 52.22 21.27 -15.02
C SER A 796 51.60 21.16 -13.62
N VAL A 797 51.63 19.96 -13.01
CA VAL A 797 51.14 19.74 -11.63
C VAL A 797 52.10 20.32 -10.60
N ASN A 798 53.42 20.17 -10.82
CA ASN A 798 54.45 20.77 -9.98
C ASN A 798 54.41 22.29 -10.12
N LYS A 799 54.46 23.01 -8.99
CA LYS A 799 54.33 24.48 -8.94
C LYS A 799 55.52 25.19 -9.58
N ALA A 800 56.75 24.74 -9.35
CA ALA A 800 57.95 25.34 -9.94
C ALA A 800 57.94 25.21 -11.47
N VAL A 801 57.74 23.99 -11.97
CA VAL A 801 57.60 23.69 -13.40
C VAL A 801 56.45 24.46 -14.05
N ARG A 802 55.38 24.73 -13.29
CA ARG A 802 54.25 25.53 -13.75
C ARG A 802 54.63 27.01 -13.90
N ILE A 803 55.33 27.58 -12.92
CA ILE A 803 55.79 28.98 -12.93
C ILE A 803 56.77 29.19 -14.10
N GLU A 804 57.76 28.31 -14.26
CA GLU A 804 58.71 28.34 -15.39
C GLU A 804 58.00 28.36 -16.76
N LYS A 805 57.00 27.48 -16.94
CA LYS A 805 56.23 27.37 -18.20
C LYS A 805 55.27 28.53 -18.44
N GLU A 806 54.81 29.18 -17.38
CA GLU A 806 53.95 30.37 -17.46
C GLU A 806 54.75 31.62 -17.83
N ASN A 807 56.08 31.60 -17.62
CA ASN A 807 57.03 32.69 -17.84
C ASN A 807 56.50 34.05 -17.34
N PRO A 808 56.11 34.17 -16.07
CA PRO A 808 55.67 35.44 -15.52
C PRO A 808 56.87 36.38 -15.39
N PHE A 809 56.63 37.68 -15.57
CA PHE A 809 57.63 38.74 -15.52
C PHE A 809 58.64 38.56 -14.37
N ASP A 810 59.94 38.59 -14.71
CA ASP A 810 61.12 38.80 -13.85
C ASP A 810 61.42 37.85 -12.66
N LEU A 811 60.81 36.67 -12.53
CA LEU A 811 61.23 35.68 -11.51
C LEU A 811 62.35 34.78 -12.03
N THR A 812 63.51 34.80 -11.37
CA THR A 812 64.64 33.88 -11.65
C THR A 812 64.39 32.48 -11.08
N GLU A 813 65.05 31.45 -11.61
CA GLU A 813 64.92 30.06 -11.11
C GLU A 813 65.23 29.93 -9.61
N GLU A 814 66.12 30.79 -9.09
CA GLU A 814 66.52 30.82 -7.68
C GLU A 814 65.43 31.42 -6.76
N GLU A 815 64.57 32.31 -7.26
CA GLU A 815 63.53 32.99 -6.49
C GLU A 815 62.20 32.20 -6.40
N ILE A 816 62.00 31.26 -7.32
CA ILE A 816 60.77 30.44 -7.42
C ILE A 816 60.46 29.68 -6.10
N PRO A 817 61.41 29.00 -5.43
CA PRO A 817 61.14 28.27 -4.20
C PRO A 817 60.64 29.17 -3.06
N ASP A 818 61.27 30.34 -2.87
CA ASP A 818 60.89 31.29 -1.83
C ASP A 818 59.54 31.95 -2.12
N PHE A 819 59.26 32.25 -3.39
CA PHE A 819 57.94 32.71 -3.82
C PHE A 819 56.85 31.69 -3.52
N ILE A 820 57.06 30.40 -3.83
CA ILE A 820 56.11 29.32 -3.51
C ILE A 820 55.91 29.22 -1.99
N LYS A 821 56.99 29.28 -1.21
CA LYS A 821 56.92 29.19 0.26
C LYS A 821 56.11 30.34 0.85
N LYS A 822 56.31 31.58 0.35
CA LYS A 822 55.48 32.74 0.71
C LYS A 822 54.03 32.53 0.30
N ALA A 823 53.76 32.06 -0.92
CA ALA A 823 52.41 31.78 -1.38
C ALA A 823 51.70 30.70 -0.54
N GLU A 824 52.42 29.71 -0.05
CA GLU A 824 51.89 28.64 0.81
C GLU A 824 51.57 29.08 2.23
N SER A 825 52.09 30.21 2.70
CA SER A 825 51.73 30.78 4.01
C SER A 825 50.25 31.20 4.08
N TYR A 826 49.62 31.45 2.93
CA TYR A 826 48.21 31.78 2.78
C TYR A 826 47.28 30.56 2.80
N ILE A 827 47.79 29.34 3.01
CA ILE A 827 47.01 28.10 3.00
C ILE A 827 47.02 27.48 4.39
N VAL A 828 45.86 27.01 4.84
CA VAL A 828 45.77 26.20 6.07
C VAL A 828 46.49 24.86 5.84
N LYS A 829 47.64 24.65 6.49
CA LYS A 829 48.33 23.36 6.54
C LYS A 829 47.58 22.42 7.48
N LYS A 830 46.67 21.62 6.95
CA LYS A 830 46.14 20.45 7.67
C LYS A 830 47.03 19.25 7.35
N GLU A 831 47.60 18.61 8.37
CA GLU A 831 48.16 17.27 8.26
C GLU A 831 47.05 16.34 7.76
N LEU A 832 47.13 15.95 6.49
CA LEU A 832 46.28 14.95 5.89
C LEU A 832 46.92 13.59 6.19
N SER A 833 46.45 12.92 7.24
CA SER A 833 46.62 11.47 7.38
C SER A 833 45.83 10.78 6.27
N GLU A 834 46.46 10.58 5.12
CA GLU A 834 45.96 9.67 4.10
C GLU A 834 46.21 8.23 4.57
N THR A 835 45.11 7.57 4.93
CA THR A 835 45.01 6.14 5.15
C THR A 835 45.30 5.41 3.83
N ALA A 836 46.42 4.67 3.79
CA ALA A 836 46.60 3.57 2.85
C ALA A 836 45.61 2.44 3.17
N PRO A 837 45.18 1.63 2.19
CA PRO A 837 44.38 0.44 2.45
C PRO A 837 45.30 -0.64 3.02
N SER A 838 45.25 -0.86 4.34
CA SER A 838 45.82 -2.06 4.96
C SER A 838 44.72 -3.04 5.32
N ASP A 839 44.70 -4.15 4.60
CA ASP A 839 44.16 -5.41 5.11
C ASP A 839 44.89 -5.79 6.42
N GLN A 840 44.13 -6.43 7.30
CA GLN A 840 44.52 -7.15 8.53
C GLN A 840 44.52 -6.40 9.88
N GLN A 841 43.74 -6.99 10.81
CA GLN A 841 43.78 -6.91 12.29
C GLN A 841 43.28 -5.59 12.90
N SER A 842 42.56 -5.53 14.03
CA SER A 842 41.89 -6.49 14.92
C SER A 842 41.02 -5.62 15.83
N ALA A 843 39.88 -6.14 16.28
CA ALA A 843 38.98 -5.45 17.19
C ALA A 843 39.60 -5.33 18.58
N ASP A 844 39.62 -4.12 19.14
CA ASP A 844 39.66 -3.89 20.59
C ASP A 844 38.79 -2.67 20.92
N VAL A 845 37.70 -2.93 21.64
CA VAL A 845 36.82 -1.93 22.27
C VAL A 845 36.91 -2.17 23.78
N PRO A 846 37.18 -1.16 24.61
CA PRO A 846 37.12 -1.34 26.05
C PRO A 846 35.68 -1.47 26.53
N HIS A 847 35.44 -2.51 27.32
CA HIS A 847 34.21 -2.78 28.05
C HIS A 847 33.93 -1.76 29.15
N THR A 848 32.73 -1.20 29.13
CA THR A 848 31.89 -0.90 30.31
C THR A 848 30.45 -1.17 29.83
N GLY A 849 29.56 -1.95 30.43
CA GLY A 849 29.46 -2.67 31.69
C GLY A 849 27.97 -2.63 32.03
N LEU A 850 27.25 -3.77 31.99
CA LEU A 850 25.96 -4.11 32.66
C LEU A 850 25.32 -5.38 32.01
N PRO A 851 24.42 -6.12 32.71
CA PRO A 851 24.63 -7.54 33.01
C PRO A 851 23.82 -8.53 32.16
N GLN A 852 24.23 -9.79 32.34
CA GLN A 852 23.85 -11.02 31.63
C GLN A 852 22.36 -11.38 31.71
N ALA A 853 21.81 -11.87 30.59
CA ALA A 853 20.71 -12.84 30.57
C ALA A 853 20.91 -13.84 29.42
N GLN A 854 20.51 -15.08 29.67
CA GLN A 854 21.00 -16.34 29.10
C GLN A 854 20.61 -16.61 27.63
N LYS A 855 21.50 -17.29 26.89
CA LYS A 855 21.25 -17.89 25.55
C LYS A 855 20.84 -19.36 25.66
N PRO A 856 20.05 -19.87 24.70
CA PRO A 856 20.21 -21.25 24.24
C PRO A 856 20.67 -21.37 22.77
N LYS A 857 21.79 -22.11 22.64
CA LYS A 857 22.23 -23.09 21.63
C LYS A 857 22.10 -22.83 20.10
N LYS A 858 23.28 -22.74 19.49
CA LYS A 858 23.61 -22.89 18.05
C LYS A 858 23.27 -24.28 17.50
N ARG A 859 22.78 -24.35 16.25
CA ARG A 859 22.91 -25.55 15.37
C ARG A 859 23.83 -25.23 14.19
N LYS A 860 24.75 -26.17 13.92
CA LYS A 860 25.92 -26.12 13.03
C LYS A 860 25.51 -26.31 11.56
N SER A 861 26.10 -25.55 10.64
CA SER A 861 26.22 -25.90 9.21
C SER A 861 27.50 -26.72 8.99
N LYS A 862 27.40 -27.84 8.27
CA LYS A 862 28.52 -28.65 7.78
C LYS A 862 28.69 -28.42 6.28
N THR A 863 29.86 -27.93 5.90
CA THR A 863 30.46 -28.02 4.57
C THR A 863 30.97 -29.45 4.32
N LYS A 864 30.84 -29.96 3.09
CA LYS A 864 31.72 -30.99 2.54
C LYS A 864 31.96 -30.73 1.05
N ASN A 865 33.22 -30.82 0.67
CA ASN A 865 33.79 -30.53 -0.63
C ASN A 865 34.15 -31.85 -1.34
N THR A 866 34.12 -31.80 -2.68
CA THR A 866 34.92 -32.55 -3.67
C THR A 866 34.92 -34.08 -3.72
N GLN A 867 34.56 -34.64 -4.90
CA GLN A 867 35.49 -35.40 -5.77
C GLN A 867 34.87 -35.71 -7.16
N LYS A 868 35.64 -35.45 -8.21
CA LYS A 868 35.48 -35.98 -9.59
C LYS A 868 36.04 -37.41 -9.67
N PRO A 869 35.66 -38.18 -10.70
CA PRO A 869 36.68 -38.95 -11.42
C PRO A 869 36.60 -38.79 -12.96
N ASN A 870 37.75 -39.07 -13.59
CA ASN A 870 37.99 -39.12 -15.02
C ASN A 870 37.35 -40.34 -15.68
N LYS A 871 36.77 -40.15 -16.87
CA LYS A 871 37.21 -40.74 -18.14
C LYS A 871 36.57 -39.98 -19.30
#